data_AF-A0A8J4D237-F1
#
_entry.id   AF-A0A8J4D237-F1
#
_cell.length_a   1.000
_cell.length_b   1.000
_cell.length_c   1.000
_cell.angle_alpha   90.00
_cell.angle_beta   90.00
_cell.angle_gamma   90.00
#
_symmetry.space_group_name_H-M   'P 1'
#
loop_
_entity.id
_entity.type
_entity.pdbx_description
1 polymer ?
#
loop_
_entity_poly.entity_id
_entity_poly.type
_entity_poly.pdbx_seq_one_letter_code
_entity_poly.pdbx_strand_id
1 'polypeptide(L)'
;MYPSWGLFALAGLLWLCAVSAMTDIAEATTAIPKPPIFPDIFSLKYTFSMPHFYLTQPNGLSYSVSVWYDGSNNLRRVEAYDGEDSSVSVEGVDYTVIPRINTLQCDVYGEKGRKVYPPLPDLALWEYGGSADFDGRPAHIWQRQIKEYDRVSQYVFYVTPDAVPLRLSMIGINYLTNAHFDEYLYDFTHFQAGLPSNASNLFAIPAVCQQQAAAALAEAEPDPTTAAPDARRQHPVAFQLGALLPDIQAYDHNRAYNIWSRAHGRLHEDADEYDSRMERFRSVVDRIQAHNARPDRSYSMRLNHWADWHDHEFLEAMIPARMTKKSQQQKQQEGETDQQQQTTMMMIMMMGAEGAAEGDAARESGEGEDDDVLMSDLPASYRPLGRLGATLTRNQLPDAVDWRGSGADPGIKDQGMCGSCYAFAATGAMDGRWFVATGQRRSFSEQQIVDCAWDYGPNGCFGGYYQPVFNYISEAGGIALEQDYSYRSEVGFCRSANHSLVGRFSGYWAVESRNELALMEAVWKYGPVAVSVDAAPDSFRFYSGGVYDEPTCSNKMRDLDHTVTLYGYGTTPDGKDYWLVRNSWAKFFGDDGYIRILRGHRDCGIATDPAVPVVPEHLVNQEAQEAARKAAATWKRQQQPAEVA
;
A
#
# COMPACT_ATOMS: atom_id res chain seq x y z
N MET A 1 44.32 52.44 30.59
CA MET A 1 45.21 52.45 29.41
C MET A 1 44.35 52.67 28.17
N TYR A 2 44.88 53.30 27.13
CA TYR A 2 44.26 53.60 25.82
C TYR A 2 45.15 52.99 24.70
N PRO A 3 44.73 52.91 23.40
CA PRO A 3 43.39 52.96 22.79
C PRO A 3 42.98 51.51 22.40
N SER A 4 42.40 51.05 21.27
CA SER A 4 41.70 51.53 20.04
C SER A 4 40.79 50.35 19.57
N TRP A 5 39.66 50.41 18.84
CA TRP A 5 39.13 51.22 17.72
C TRP A 5 39.81 50.93 16.35
N GLY A 6 39.13 50.57 15.25
CA GLY A 6 37.75 50.08 15.08
C GLY A 6 37.23 50.03 13.61
N LEU A 7 36.09 49.35 13.42
CA LEU A 7 35.04 49.53 12.37
C LEU A 7 35.23 49.12 10.88
N PHE A 8 34.07 48.81 10.28
CA PHE A 8 33.78 48.35 8.90
C PHE A 8 33.73 49.50 7.87
N ALA A 9 33.86 49.21 6.56
CA ALA A 9 32.76 49.36 5.57
C ALA A 9 33.11 49.04 4.09
N LEU A 10 32.23 48.26 3.45
CA LEU A 10 31.71 48.34 2.06
C LEU A 10 32.59 48.74 0.85
N ALA A 11 32.91 47.72 0.04
CA ALA A 11 32.51 47.55 -1.38
C ALA A 11 32.52 48.72 -2.41
N GLY A 12 33.29 48.50 -3.48
CA GLY A 12 32.74 48.53 -4.85
C GLY A 12 33.19 49.64 -5.81
N LEU A 13 33.88 49.26 -6.91
CA LEU A 13 33.58 49.67 -8.29
C LEU A 13 34.42 48.87 -9.31
N LEU A 14 33.99 48.86 -10.57
CA LEU A 14 34.52 48.03 -11.67
C LEU A 14 35.27 48.86 -12.73
N TRP A 15 36.11 48.16 -13.50
CA TRP A 15 36.53 48.47 -14.88
C TRP A 15 37.46 49.66 -15.16
N LEU A 16 38.66 49.35 -15.69
CA LEU A 16 39.01 49.67 -17.10
C LEU A 16 40.26 48.89 -17.58
N CYS A 17 40.36 48.71 -18.90
CA CYS A 17 41.07 47.62 -19.60
C CYS A 17 42.61 47.67 -19.68
N ALA A 18 43.23 46.47 -19.60
CA ALA A 18 44.27 45.90 -20.50
C ALA A 18 45.66 46.62 -20.62
N VAL A 19 46.76 46.02 -21.12
CA VAL A 19 47.00 44.84 -22.00
C VAL A 19 48.26 44.04 -21.56
N SER A 20 48.21 42.71 -21.70
CA SER A 20 49.30 41.70 -21.79
C SER A 20 50.61 41.82 -20.97
N ALA A 21 50.81 40.83 -20.10
CA ALA A 21 51.91 39.86 -20.27
C ALA A 21 51.45 38.48 -19.74
N MET A 22 51.43 37.46 -20.60
CA MET A 22 51.10 36.08 -20.20
C MET A 22 52.38 35.30 -19.84
N THR A 23 52.34 34.58 -18.72
CA THR A 23 53.18 33.41 -18.43
C THR A 23 52.30 32.40 -17.73
N ASP A 24 52.05 31.27 -18.38
CA ASP A 24 51.02 30.33 -17.96
C ASP A 24 51.41 29.55 -16.70
N ILE A 25 50.68 29.81 -15.60
CA ILE A 25 50.40 28.76 -14.62
C ILE A 25 49.07 28.16 -15.05
N ALA A 26 49.14 27.08 -15.83
CA ALA A 26 47.96 26.29 -16.14
C ALA A 26 47.51 25.57 -14.87
N GLU A 27 46.48 26.10 -14.20
CA GLU A 27 45.69 25.30 -13.27
C GLU A 27 45.09 24.14 -14.06
N ALA A 28 45.68 22.96 -13.89
CA ALA A 28 45.19 21.74 -14.50
C ALA A 28 43.84 21.40 -13.87
N THR A 29 42.76 21.81 -14.53
CA THR A 29 41.39 21.40 -14.23
C THR A 29 41.28 19.89 -14.47
N THR A 30 41.63 19.13 -13.43
CA THR A 30 41.52 17.67 -13.39
C THR A 30 40.05 17.30 -13.60
N ALA A 31 39.72 16.91 -14.82
CA ALA A 31 38.36 16.51 -15.17
C ALA A 31 37.90 15.38 -14.24
N ILE A 32 36.69 15.50 -13.71
CA ILE A 32 36.09 14.48 -12.86
C ILE A 32 36.17 13.14 -13.60
N PRO A 33 36.77 12.09 -12.99
CA PRO A 33 36.88 10.80 -13.65
C PRO A 33 35.48 10.24 -13.91
N LYS A 34 35.33 9.53 -15.02
CA LYS A 34 34.06 8.84 -15.30
C LYS A 34 33.83 7.74 -14.26
N PRO A 35 32.57 7.45 -13.88
CA PRO A 35 32.25 6.24 -13.14
C PRO A 35 32.84 5.01 -13.84
N PRO A 36 33.57 4.13 -13.14
CA PRO A 36 34.08 2.90 -13.75
C PRO A 36 32.93 1.96 -14.09
N ILE A 37 33.04 1.28 -15.22
CA ILE A 37 32.10 0.25 -15.67
C ILE A 37 32.76 -1.10 -15.44
N PHE A 38 32.14 -1.94 -14.61
CA PHE A 38 32.62 -3.30 -14.37
C PHE A 38 32.29 -4.22 -15.57
N PRO A 39 33.11 -5.25 -15.83
CA PRO A 39 32.79 -6.27 -16.84
C PRO A 39 31.54 -7.06 -16.42
N ASP A 40 30.83 -7.65 -17.38
CA ASP A 40 29.65 -8.49 -17.12
C ASP A 40 30.00 -9.94 -16.74
N ILE A 41 31.30 -10.30 -16.77
CA ILE A 41 31.82 -11.59 -16.34
C ILE A 41 33.06 -11.33 -15.46
N PHE A 42 33.04 -11.80 -14.21
CA PHE A 42 34.15 -11.62 -13.26
C PHE A 42 34.09 -12.59 -12.08
N SER A 43 35.16 -12.56 -11.28
CA SER A 43 35.20 -13.12 -9.93
C SER A 43 35.78 -12.12 -8.94
N LEU A 44 35.34 -12.18 -7.68
CA LEU A 44 35.84 -11.34 -6.61
C LEU A 44 35.83 -12.07 -5.25
N LYS A 45 36.57 -11.53 -4.28
CA LYS A 45 36.53 -11.99 -2.89
C LYS A 45 36.57 -10.79 -1.96
N TYR A 46 35.66 -10.73 -0.99
CA TYR A 46 35.63 -9.70 0.04
C TYR A 46 35.62 -10.26 1.46
N THR A 47 35.85 -9.38 2.43
CA THR A 47 35.54 -9.62 3.85
C THR A 47 34.37 -8.72 4.21
N PHE A 48 33.25 -9.32 4.60
CA PHE A 48 32.10 -8.60 5.16
C PHE A 48 32.34 -8.38 6.66
N SER A 49 32.01 -7.19 7.16
CA SER A 49 32.07 -6.89 8.60
C SER A 49 30.94 -5.97 9.07
N MET A 50 30.39 -6.27 10.24
CA MET A 50 29.54 -5.37 11.03
C MET A 50 30.27 -5.04 12.35
N PRO A 51 31.10 -3.98 12.39
CA PRO A 51 32.04 -3.73 13.49
C PRO A 51 31.36 -3.50 14.85
N HIS A 52 30.08 -3.09 14.88
CA HIS A 52 29.35 -2.82 16.11
C HIS A 52 28.51 -4.00 16.63
N PHE A 53 28.58 -5.18 15.99
CA PHE A 53 27.75 -6.34 16.33
C PHE A 53 28.30 -7.14 17.54
N TYR A 54 28.53 -6.48 18.66
CA TYR A 54 29.21 -7.03 19.84
C TYR A 54 28.43 -8.13 20.60
N LEU A 55 27.17 -8.39 20.25
CA LEU A 55 26.29 -9.33 20.96
C LEU A 55 26.67 -10.82 20.75
N THR A 56 27.36 -11.15 19.65
CA THR A 56 27.77 -12.53 19.34
C THR A 56 29.27 -12.70 19.13
N GLN A 57 29.99 -11.66 18.71
CA GLN A 57 31.43 -11.69 18.47
C GLN A 57 32.12 -10.47 19.13
N PRO A 58 33.18 -10.65 19.94
CA PRO A 58 33.79 -9.55 20.71
C PRO A 58 34.35 -8.39 19.88
N ASN A 59 34.62 -8.60 18.59
CA ASN A 59 35.22 -7.63 17.68
C ASN A 59 34.23 -7.16 16.58
N GLY A 60 32.93 -7.39 16.78
CA GLY A 60 31.93 -7.32 15.72
C GLY A 60 31.91 -8.60 14.86
N LEU A 61 30.89 -8.75 14.03
CA LEU A 61 30.74 -9.88 13.10
C LEU A 61 31.67 -9.68 11.89
N SER A 62 32.47 -10.68 11.52
CA SER A 62 33.28 -10.64 10.29
C SER A 62 33.48 -12.03 9.67
N TYR A 63 33.38 -12.13 8.34
CA TYR A 63 33.66 -13.36 7.57
C TYR A 63 33.99 -13.03 6.11
N SER A 64 34.64 -13.97 5.40
CA SER A 64 34.96 -13.80 3.99
C SER A 64 33.92 -14.43 3.06
N VAL A 65 33.71 -13.80 1.91
CA VAL A 65 32.80 -14.26 0.85
C VAL A 65 33.52 -14.24 -0.50
N SER A 66 33.41 -15.31 -1.26
CA SER A 66 33.85 -15.41 -2.66
C SER A 66 32.62 -15.32 -3.58
N VAL A 67 32.74 -14.60 -4.70
CA VAL A 67 31.66 -14.47 -5.69
C VAL A 67 32.20 -14.65 -7.10
N TRP A 68 31.47 -15.40 -7.91
CA TRP A 68 31.66 -15.52 -9.36
C TRP A 68 30.37 -15.13 -10.06
N TYR A 69 30.47 -14.35 -11.13
CA TYR A 69 29.33 -13.79 -11.85
C TYR A 69 29.59 -13.86 -13.35
N ASP A 70 28.57 -14.30 -14.09
CA ASP A 70 28.51 -14.35 -15.55
C ASP A 70 27.10 -13.91 -15.96
N GLY A 71 26.90 -12.59 -16.05
CA GLY A 71 25.61 -12.00 -16.41
C GLY A 71 25.17 -12.34 -17.83
N SER A 72 26.14 -12.58 -18.72
CA SER A 72 25.92 -12.95 -20.12
C SER A 72 25.28 -14.33 -20.28
N ASN A 73 25.50 -15.24 -19.33
CA ASN A 73 24.82 -16.53 -19.23
C ASN A 73 23.77 -16.59 -18.09
N ASN A 74 23.51 -15.47 -17.41
CA ASN A 74 22.59 -15.37 -16.27
C ASN A 74 22.96 -16.30 -15.08
N LEU A 75 24.26 -16.39 -14.75
CA LEU A 75 24.82 -17.28 -13.72
C LEU A 75 25.54 -16.51 -12.61
N ARG A 76 25.45 -17.03 -11.37
CA ARG A 76 26.20 -16.54 -10.20
C ARG A 76 26.53 -17.69 -9.27
N ARG A 77 27.63 -17.56 -8.52
CA ARG A 77 27.95 -18.39 -7.36
C ARG A 77 28.45 -17.51 -6.24
N VAL A 78 27.95 -17.75 -5.03
CA VAL A 78 28.38 -17.10 -3.79
C VAL A 78 28.78 -18.18 -2.79
N GLU A 79 29.88 -17.99 -2.08
CA GLU A 79 30.36 -18.89 -1.02
C GLU A 79 30.83 -18.07 0.18
N ALA A 80 30.37 -18.39 1.38
CA ALA A 80 30.92 -17.89 2.64
C ALA A 80 31.35 -19.05 3.55
N TYR A 81 31.98 -18.72 4.69
CA TYR A 81 32.49 -19.71 5.66
C TYR A 81 33.32 -20.82 4.98
N ASP A 82 34.25 -20.40 4.11
CA ASP A 82 35.12 -21.23 3.28
C ASP A 82 34.40 -22.33 2.44
N GLY A 83 33.12 -22.13 2.15
CA GLY A 83 32.30 -22.99 1.29
C GLY A 83 31.31 -23.89 2.04
N GLU A 84 31.20 -23.78 3.37
CA GLU A 84 30.15 -24.48 4.14
C GLU A 84 28.75 -23.97 3.75
N ASP A 85 28.60 -22.66 3.58
CA ASP A 85 27.40 -22.03 3.03
C ASP A 85 27.67 -21.59 1.58
N SER A 86 26.86 -22.06 0.63
CA SER A 86 27.04 -21.75 -0.78
C SER A 86 25.70 -21.58 -1.51
N SER A 87 25.66 -20.70 -2.51
CA SER A 87 24.50 -20.47 -3.37
C SER A 87 24.93 -20.42 -4.82
N VAL A 88 24.20 -21.12 -5.70
CA VAL A 88 24.43 -21.16 -7.14
C VAL A 88 23.16 -20.72 -7.87
N SER A 89 23.24 -19.61 -8.58
CA SER A 89 22.15 -19.07 -9.39
C SER A 89 22.28 -19.58 -10.83
N VAL A 90 21.23 -20.21 -11.36
CA VAL A 90 21.18 -20.72 -12.74
C VAL A 90 19.84 -20.33 -13.38
N GLU A 91 19.90 -19.56 -14.48
CA GLU A 91 18.72 -19.08 -15.20
C GLU A 91 17.69 -18.35 -14.30
N GLY A 92 18.16 -17.70 -13.23
CA GLY A 92 17.32 -16.99 -12.25
C GLY A 92 17.01 -17.76 -10.97
N VAL A 93 17.10 -19.09 -10.98
CA VAL A 93 16.82 -19.93 -9.80
C VAL A 93 18.06 -20.02 -8.90
N ASP A 94 17.92 -19.62 -7.63
CA ASP A 94 18.94 -19.66 -6.58
C ASP A 94 18.91 -21.00 -5.82
N TYR A 95 19.89 -21.85 -6.05
CA TYR A 95 20.10 -23.12 -5.34
C TYR A 95 21.04 -22.90 -4.16
N THR A 96 20.50 -22.80 -2.95
CA THR A 96 21.26 -22.45 -1.74
C THR A 96 21.44 -23.67 -0.83
N VAL A 97 22.68 -23.99 -0.48
CA VAL A 97 23.07 -25.06 0.42
C VAL A 97 23.51 -24.47 1.76
N ILE A 98 22.86 -24.90 2.84
CA ILE A 98 23.19 -24.53 4.22
C ILE A 98 23.16 -25.75 5.15
N PRO A 99 23.95 -25.77 6.25
CA PRO A 99 23.93 -26.84 7.23
C PRO A 99 22.72 -26.71 8.16
N ARG A 100 21.89 -27.75 8.21
CA ARG A 100 20.81 -27.92 9.22
C ARG A 100 21.03 -29.20 10.01
N ILE A 101 21.42 -29.05 11.28
CA ILE A 101 21.59 -30.08 12.33
C ILE A 101 22.16 -31.41 11.79
N ASN A 102 23.47 -31.48 11.62
CA ASN A 102 24.23 -32.64 11.12
C ASN A 102 23.94 -33.06 9.66
N THR A 103 23.15 -32.30 8.91
CA THR A 103 22.89 -32.52 7.48
C THR A 103 23.10 -31.23 6.67
N LEU A 104 23.38 -31.35 5.37
CA LEU A 104 23.26 -30.24 4.43
C LEU A 104 21.84 -30.26 3.86
N GLN A 105 21.16 -29.12 3.88
CA GLN A 105 19.87 -28.91 3.22
C GLN A 105 20.09 -28.07 1.97
N CYS A 106 19.35 -28.36 0.91
CA CYS A 106 19.19 -27.43 -0.21
C CYS A 106 17.83 -26.74 -0.11
N ASP A 107 17.86 -25.41 -0.09
CA ASP A 107 16.71 -24.54 -0.22
C ASP A 107 16.78 -23.84 -1.59
N VAL A 108 15.67 -23.84 -2.33
CA VAL A 108 15.60 -23.38 -3.72
C VAL A 108 14.61 -22.21 -3.82
N TYR A 109 15.02 -21.15 -4.50
CA TYR A 109 14.29 -19.87 -4.55
C TYR A 109 14.35 -19.23 -5.94
N GLY A 110 13.39 -18.37 -6.26
CA GLY A 110 13.33 -17.65 -7.53
C GLY A 110 12.83 -18.51 -8.70
N GLU A 111 12.42 -17.84 -9.77
CA GLU A 111 11.76 -18.47 -10.93
C GLU A 111 12.65 -18.49 -12.18
N LYS A 112 12.31 -19.37 -13.13
CA LYS A 112 13.10 -19.57 -14.33
C LYS A 112 12.90 -18.44 -15.34
N GLY A 113 13.96 -17.67 -15.58
CA GLY A 113 13.98 -16.50 -16.48
C GLY A 113 14.28 -15.18 -15.75
N ARG A 114 14.13 -15.16 -14.42
CA ARG A 114 14.54 -14.06 -13.51
C ARG A 114 15.99 -13.65 -13.77
N LYS A 115 16.26 -12.35 -13.72
CA LYS A 115 17.63 -11.85 -13.93
C LYS A 115 18.47 -11.98 -12.65
N VAL A 116 19.66 -12.55 -12.80
CA VAL A 116 20.70 -12.59 -11.79
C VAL A 116 21.50 -11.28 -11.86
N TYR A 117 21.47 -10.48 -10.81
CA TYR A 117 22.07 -9.14 -10.79
C TYR A 117 23.56 -9.16 -10.39
N PRO A 118 24.37 -8.21 -10.91
CA PRO A 118 25.78 -8.12 -10.57
C PRO A 118 25.98 -7.74 -9.08
N PRO A 119 26.96 -8.34 -8.38
CA PRO A 119 27.25 -8.02 -6.97
C PRO A 119 27.99 -6.69 -6.76
N LEU A 120 28.26 -5.89 -7.80
CA LEU A 120 28.96 -4.60 -7.70
C LEU A 120 28.02 -3.44 -8.07
N PRO A 121 28.17 -2.25 -7.45
CA PRO A 121 27.30 -1.11 -7.73
C PRO A 121 27.50 -0.54 -9.12
N ASP A 122 26.41 -0.13 -9.77
CA ASP A 122 26.49 0.92 -10.78
C ASP A 122 26.71 2.27 -10.07
N LEU A 123 27.72 2.99 -10.53
CA LEU A 123 28.18 4.28 -10.00
C LEU A 123 27.68 5.48 -10.81
N ALA A 124 26.89 5.28 -11.88
CA ALA A 124 26.34 6.33 -12.74
C ALA A 124 25.48 7.38 -11.99
N LEU A 125 24.88 6.98 -10.86
CA LEU A 125 24.07 7.85 -9.98
C LEU A 125 24.76 8.19 -8.64
N TRP A 126 26.10 8.08 -8.58
CA TRP A 126 26.89 8.42 -7.39
C TRP A 126 27.70 9.70 -7.64
N GLU A 127 27.88 10.49 -6.58
CA GLU A 127 28.68 11.72 -6.62
C GLU A 127 30.16 11.41 -6.43
N TYR A 128 31.03 12.13 -7.15
CA TYR A 128 32.47 11.96 -7.03
C TYR A 128 33.00 12.67 -5.77
N GLY A 129 33.34 11.90 -4.74
CA GLY A 129 33.87 12.38 -3.46
C GLY A 129 35.36 12.77 -3.47
N GLY A 130 36.05 12.61 -4.60
CA GLY A 130 37.46 12.98 -4.77
C GLY A 130 38.40 11.78 -4.94
N SER A 131 39.71 12.07 -4.87
CA SER A 131 40.77 11.05 -4.87
C SER A 131 41.45 10.98 -3.51
N ALA A 132 41.84 9.77 -3.08
CA ALA A 132 42.64 9.53 -1.89
C ALA A 132 43.63 8.38 -2.10
N ASP A 133 44.50 8.15 -1.12
CA ASP A 133 45.17 6.85 -0.95
C ASP A 133 44.28 5.96 -0.06
N PHE A 134 44.19 4.67 -0.40
CA PHE A 134 43.48 3.65 0.37
C PHE A 134 44.39 2.41 0.46
N ASP A 135 44.96 2.17 1.64
CA ASP A 135 45.95 1.12 1.91
C ASP A 135 47.12 1.08 0.90
N GLY A 136 47.68 2.23 0.56
CA GLY A 136 48.81 2.36 -0.38
C GLY A 136 48.41 2.21 -1.86
N ARG A 137 47.12 2.24 -2.17
CA ARG A 137 46.57 2.21 -3.54
C ARG A 137 45.83 3.52 -3.84
N PRO A 138 46.03 4.14 -5.01
CA PRO A 138 45.24 5.30 -5.41
C PRO A 138 43.78 4.91 -5.60
N ALA A 139 42.88 5.68 -4.99
CA ALA A 139 41.44 5.44 -4.99
C ALA A 139 40.67 6.67 -5.47
N HIS A 140 39.72 6.44 -6.36
CA HIS A 140 38.57 7.31 -6.60
C HIS A 140 37.49 6.97 -5.56
N ILE A 141 36.92 7.99 -4.93
CA ILE A 141 35.84 7.86 -3.96
C ILE A 141 34.53 8.25 -4.63
N TRP A 142 33.54 7.37 -4.56
CA TRP A 142 32.17 7.62 -5.00
C TRP A 142 31.24 7.58 -3.79
N GLN A 143 30.30 8.51 -3.71
CA GLN A 143 29.41 8.67 -2.57
C GLN A 143 27.95 8.77 -3.02
N ARG A 144 27.04 8.24 -2.20
CA ARG A 144 25.60 8.37 -2.43
C ARG A 144 24.89 8.45 -1.09
N GLN A 145 23.88 9.31 -0.99
CA GLN A 145 22.99 9.38 0.16
C GLN A 145 21.57 9.04 -0.27
N ILE A 146 20.85 8.28 0.56
CA ILE A 146 19.42 8.07 0.45
C ILE A 146 18.78 8.64 1.71
N LYS A 147 17.76 9.48 1.54
CA LYS A 147 17.00 10.06 2.65
C LYS A 147 15.59 9.49 2.65
N GLU A 148 15.20 8.91 3.78
CA GLU A 148 13.91 8.28 4.04
C GLU A 148 13.28 9.00 5.24
N TYR A 149 12.29 9.86 4.98
CA TYR A 149 11.68 10.73 5.99
C TYR A 149 12.72 11.60 6.74
N ASP A 150 13.00 11.30 8.01
CA ASP A 150 14.01 11.95 8.86
C ASP A 150 15.36 11.22 8.88
N ARG A 151 15.43 10.00 8.34
CA ARG A 151 16.61 9.11 8.33
C ARG A 151 17.45 9.31 7.07
N VAL A 152 18.76 9.10 7.17
CA VAL A 152 19.69 9.20 6.02
C VAL A 152 20.65 8.01 6.03
N SER A 153 20.54 7.15 5.02
CA SER A 153 21.51 6.09 4.72
C SER A 153 22.61 6.65 3.82
N GLN A 154 23.87 6.39 4.17
CA GLN A 154 25.06 6.89 3.48
C GLN A 154 25.88 5.73 2.92
N TYR A 155 26.33 5.87 1.67
CA TYR A 155 27.10 4.88 0.94
C TYR A 155 28.39 5.51 0.44
N VAL A 156 29.53 4.85 0.65
CA VAL A 156 30.84 5.26 0.15
C VAL A 156 31.53 4.07 -0.48
N PHE A 157 31.95 4.22 -1.75
CA PHE A 157 32.60 3.20 -2.54
C PHE A 157 33.97 3.66 -3.00
N TYR A 158 34.99 2.87 -2.68
CA TYR A 158 36.39 3.11 -3.00
C TYR A 158 36.79 2.18 -4.14
N VAL A 159 37.34 2.73 -5.22
CA VAL A 159 37.70 1.99 -6.44
C VAL A 159 38.95 2.61 -7.07
N THR A 160 39.85 1.82 -7.64
CA THR A 160 41.05 2.36 -8.29
C THR A 160 40.72 3.06 -9.62
N PRO A 161 41.63 3.91 -10.15
CA PRO A 161 41.50 4.48 -11.49
C PRO A 161 41.35 3.45 -12.63
N ASP A 162 41.85 2.23 -12.44
CA ASP A 162 41.73 1.07 -13.34
C ASP A 162 40.56 0.12 -12.98
N ALA A 163 39.55 0.62 -12.26
CA ALA A 163 38.29 -0.07 -11.96
C ALA A 163 38.40 -1.33 -11.07
N VAL A 164 39.40 -1.42 -10.20
CA VAL A 164 39.49 -2.48 -9.18
C VAL A 164 38.77 -2.01 -7.90
N PRO A 165 37.75 -2.72 -7.40
CA PRO A 165 37.06 -2.36 -6.16
C PRO A 165 37.98 -2.52 -4.94
N LEU A 166 37.83 -1.62 -3.96
CA LEU A 166 38.66 -1.56 -2.75
C LEU A 166 37.83 -1.76 -1.48
N ARG A 167 36.81 -0.93 -1.28
CA ARG A 167 35.86 -1.01 -0.15
C ARG A 167 34.48 -0.50 -0.57
N LEU A 168 33.42 -1.16 -0.10
CA LEU A 168 32.11 -0.55 0.08
C LEU A 168 31.87 -0.32 1.58
N SER A 169 31.37 0.86 1.92
CA SER A 169 30.90 1.23 3.25
C SER A 169 29.45 1.68 3.14
N MET A 170 28.58 1.13 3.97
CA MET A 170 27.19 1.57 4.16
C MET A 170 26.97 1.90 5.64
N ILE A 171 26.38 3.06 5.92
CA ILE A 171 25.83 3.39 7.24
C ILE A 171 24.34 3.68 7.01
N GLY A 172 23.45 2.85 7.55
CA GLY A 172 22.03 2.90 7.21
C GLY A 172 21.15 2.13 8.19
N ILE A 173 19.85 2.09 7.91
CA ILE A 173 18.87 1.38 8.74
C ILE A 173 19.11 -0.14 8.61
N ASN A 174 19.06 -0.87 9.72
CA ASN A 174 19.34 -2.30 9.78
C ASN A 174 18.36 -3.11 8.90
N TYR A 175 18.87 -3.78 7.87
CA TYR A 175 18.09 -4.67 6.99
C TYR A 175 17.42 -5.84 7.76
N LEU A 176 18.09 -6.38 8.79
CA LEU A 176 17.62 -7.55 9.55
C LEU A 176 16.45 -7.27 10.50
N THR A 177 16.20 -6.00 10.88
CA THR A 177 15.22 -5.66 11.93
C THR A 177 14.45 -4.34 11.73
N ASN A 178 14.91 -3.46 10.84
CA ASN A 178 14.41 -2.09 10.65
C ASN A 178 14.45 -1.20 11.93
N ALA A 179 15.16 -1.63 12.98
CA ALA A 179 15.03 -1.08 14.34
C ALA A 179 16.18 -0.16 14.79
N HIS A 180 17.35 -0.20 14.15
CA HIS A 180 18.50 0.64 14.49
C HIS A 180 19.32 1.02 13.25
N PHE A 181 20.29 1.92 13.40
CA PHE A 181 21.33 2.15 12.40
C PHE A 181 22.47 1.16 12.60
N ASP A 182 23.01 0.65 11.50
CA ASP A 182 24.18 -0.22 11.45
C ASP A 182 25.22 0.32 10.46
N GLU A 183 26.47 -0.10 10.66
CA GLU A 183 27.58 0.07 9.73
C GLU A 183 27.92 -1.30 9.11
N TYR A 184 27.97 -1.35 7.77
CA TYR A 184 28.31 -2.53 6.99
C TYR A 184 29.54 -2.21 6.13
N LEU A 185 30.58 -3.03 6.25
CA LEU A 185 31.84 -2.88 5.52
C LEU A 185 32.07 -4.11 4.64
N TYR A 186 32.48 -3.89 3.39
CA TYR A 186 32.90 -4.93 2.46
C TYR A 186 34.29 -4.57 1.94
N ASP A 187 35.32 -5.29 2.40
CA ASP A 187 36.71 -5.09 2.01
C ASP A 187 37.12 -6.03 0.89
N PHE A 188 37.35 -5.49 -0.31
CA PHE A 188 37.65 -6.26 -1.51
C PHE A 188 39.13 -6.66 -1.55
N THR A 189 39.36 -7.97 -1.34
CA THR A 189 40.69 -8.61 -1.30
C THR A 189 41.13 -9.15 -2.66
N HIS A 190 40.18 -9.46 -3.54
CA HIS A 190 40.42 -9.93 -4.90
C HIS A 190 39.32 -9.46 -5.85
N PHE A 191 39.70 -9.15 -7.09
CA PHE A 191 38.82 -8.90 -8.21
C PHE A 191 39.57 -9.26 -9.50
N GLN A 192 38.92 -10.00 -10.39
CA GLN A 192 39.46 -10.42 -11.67
C GLN A 192 38.35 -10.43 -12.73
N ALA A 193 38.57 -9.75 -13.85
CA ALA A 193 37.71 -9.83 -15.03
C ALA A 193 37.80 -11.23 -15.67
N GLY A 194 36.65 -11.77 -16.08
CA GLY A 194 36.49 -13.15 -16.53
C GLY A 194 36.45 -14.17 -15.39
N LEU A 195 36.22 -15.43 -15.76
CA LEU A 195 36.18 -16.57 -14.83
C LEU A 195 37.53 -17.31 -14.77
N PRO A 196 37.80 -18.08 -13.70
CA PRO A 196 38.95 -18.99 -13.63
C PRO A 196 39.00 -19.97 -14.81
N SER A 197 40.21 -20.32 -15.28
CA SER A 197 40.41 -21.20 -16.44
C SER A 197 39.92 -22.65 -16.27
N ASN A 198 39.48 -23.02 -15.08
CA ASN A 198 38.92 -24.31 -14.70
C ASN A 198 37.41 -24.25 -14.33
N ALA A 199 36.70 -23.18 -14.72
CA ALA A 199 35.31 -22.91 -14.33
C ALA A 199 34.23 -23.85 -14.90
N SER A 200 34.58 -24.96 -15.55
CA SER A 200 33.63 -25.84 -16.27
C SER A 200 32.52 -26.46 -15.39
N ASN A 201 32.75 -26.58 -14.08
CA ASN A 201 31.76 -27.06 -13.10
C ASN A 201 31.37 -25.96 -12.08
N LEU A 202 31.77 -24.70 -12.30
CA LEU A 202 31.65 -23.63 -11.30
C LEU A 202 30.19 -23.37 -10.92
N PHE A 203 29.31 -23.24 -11.90
CA PHE A 203 27.87 -23.04 -11.72
C PHE A 203 27.07 -24.36 -11.78
N ALA A 204 27.71 -25.51 -11.56
CA ALA A 204 26.99 -26.78 -11.50
C ALA A 204 26.13 -26.84 -10.23
N ILE A 205 24.84 -27.16 -10.41
CA ILE A 205 23.88 -27.30 -9.31
C ILE A 205 24.38 -28.36 -8.31
N PRO A 206 24.49 -28.04 -7.00
CA PRO A 206 25.01 -28.97 -5.99
C PRO A 206 24.23 -30.29 -5.94
N ALA A 207 24.92 -31.40 -5.65
CA ALA A 207 24.30 -32.74 -5.66
C ALA A 207 23.09 -32.86 -4.70
N VAL A 208 23.13 -32.17 -3.56
CA VAL A 208 22.03 -32.09 -2.58
C VAL A 208 20.80 -31.32 -3.09
N CYS A 209 20.94 -30.54 -4.17
CA CYS A 209 19.87 -29.80 -4.83
C CYS A 209 19.31 -30.49 -6.08
N GLN A 210 19.89 -31.59 -6.56
CA GLN A 210 19.57 -32.14 -7.89
C GLN A 210 18.15 -32.72 -7.99
N GLN A 211 17.54 -33.14 -6.88
CA GLN A 211 16.15 -33.60 -6.87
C GLN A 211 15.17 -32.43 -6.98
N GLN A 212 15.44 -31.34 -6.25
CA GLN A 212 14.68 -30.10 -6.26
C GLN A 212 14.82 -29.38 -7.61
N ALA A 213 16.02 -29.36 -8.19
CA ALA A 213 16.26 -28.83 -9.53
C ALA A 213 15.50 -29.59 -10.62
N ALA A 214 15.35 -30.91 -10.49
CA ALA A 214 14.55 -31.70 -11.43
C ALA A 214 13.05 -31.39 -11.33
N ALA A 215 12.55 -30.92 -10.18
CA ALA A 215 11.18 -30.43 -10.01
C ALA A 215 11.02 -28.99 -10.54
N ALA A 216 11.90 -28.06 -10.11
CA ALA A 216 11.89 -26.66 -10.52
C ALA A 216 12.11 -26.44 -12.03
N LEU A 217 12.67 -27.42 -12.74
CA LEU A 217 12.80 -27.43 -14.21
C LEU A 217 11.65 -28.16 -14.94
N ALA A 218 10.71 -28.76 -14.20
CA ALA A 218 9.60 -29.54 -14.74
C ALA A 218 8.22 -28.91 -14.50
N GLU A 219 8.08 -28.01 -13.52
CA GLU A 219 6.86 -27.24 -13.33
C GLU A 219 6.70 -26.14 -14.38
N ALA A 220 5.46 -26.00 -14.87
CA ALA A 220 5.04 -24.89 -15.72
C ALA A 220 3.79 -24.28 -15.07
N GLU A 221 3.81 -22.96 -14.83
CA GLU A 221 2.69 -22.14 -14.33
C GLU A 221 1.96 -22.74 -13.09
N PRO A 222 2.41 -22.45 -11.85
CA PRO A 222 1.72 -22.94 -10.66
C PRO A 222 0.29 -22.38 -10.58
N ASP A 223 -0.69 -23.24 -10.29
CA ASP A 223 -2.09 -22.83 -10.15
C ASP A 223 -2.24 -21.89 -8.94
N PRO A 224 -2.65 -20.61 -9.15
CA PRO A 224 -2.70 -19.60 -8.09
C PRO A 224 -3.72 -19.91 -6.99
N THR A 225 -4.59 -20.93 -7.16
CA THR A 225 -5.52 -21.39 -6.12
C THR A 225 -4.90 -22.36 -5.11
N THR A 226 -3.66 -22.83 -5.33
CA THR A 226 -3.06 -23.93 -4.54
C THR A 226 -1.81 -23.57 -3.73
N ALA A 227 -1.25 -22.36 -3.92
CA ALA A 227 -0.05 -21.92 -3.22
C ALA A 227 -0.31 -21.67 -1.72
N ALA A 228 0.22 -22.55 -0.85
CA ALA A 228 0.08 -22.42 0.59
C ALA A 228 0.81 -21.19 1.16
N PRO A 229 0.24 -20.48 2.16
CA PRO A 229 0.86 -19.29 2.74
C PRO A 229 2.08 -19.62 3.62
N ASP A 230 2.98 -18.64 3.71
CA ASP A 230 4.10 -18.54 4.67
C ASP A 230 5.28 -19.53 4.49
N ALA A 231 5.78 -19.67 3.26
CA ALA A 231 7.16 -20.13 2.98
C ALA A 231 8.17 -18.98 2.76
N ARG A 232 7.70 -17.72 2.61
CA ARG A 232 8.52 -16.53 2.34
C ARG A 232 9.22 -15.98 3.59
N ARG A 233 10.12 -16.76 4.18
CA ARG A 233 11.02 -16.31 5.26
C ARG A 233 12.40 -16.98 5.16
N GLN A 234 13.44 -16.20 5.47
CA GLN A 234 14.83 -16.65 5.69
C GLN A 234 15.69 -16.96 4.45
N HIS A 235 15.79 -16.02 3.50
CA HIS A 235 17.10 -15.77 2.90
C HIS A 235 18.05 -15.19 3.99
N PRO A 236 19.25 -15.75 4.22
CA PRO A 236 20.22 -15.10 5.08
C PRO A 236 20.85 -13.92 4.33
N VAL A 237 20.51 -12.71 4.76
CA VAL A 237 20.99 -11.41 4.22
C VAL A 237 22.52 -11.38 4.02
N ALA A 238 23.23 -12.11 4.88
CA ALA A 238 24.66 -12.39 4.87
C ALA A 238 25.29 -12.73 3.50
N PHE A 239 24.53 -13.26 2.54
CA PHE A 239 25.02 -13.68 1.22
C PHE A 239 24.83 -12.65 0.11
N GLN A 240 24.02 -11.61 0.33
CA GLN A 240 23.52 -10.75 -0.74
C GLN A 240 24.05 -9.31 -0.60
N LEU A 241 25.31 -9.09 -0.99
CA LEU A 241 25.90 -7.75 -1.16
C LEU A 241 25.00 -6.82 -1.99
N GLY A 242 24.30 -7.35 -3.00
CA GLY A 242 23.35 -6.56 -3.79
C GLY A 242 22.12 -6.05 -3.03
N ALA A 243 21.70 -6.73 -1.96
CA ALA A 243 20.57 -6.32 -1.12
C ALA A 243 20.91 -5.15 -0.18
N LEU A 244 22.20 -4.88 0.05
CA LEU A 244 22.70 -3.69 0.77
C LEU A 244 23.18 -2.57 -0.16
N LEU A 245 23.04 -2.73 -1.48
CA LEU A 245 23.38 -1.67 -2.43
C LEU A 245 22.18 -0.76 -2.69
N PRO A 246 22.38 0.56 -2.85
CA PRO A 246 21.30 1.54 -2.93
C PRO A 246 20.56 1.45 -4.26
N ASP A 247 19.66 0.48 -4.41
CA ASP A 247 18.90 0.20 -5.63
C ASP A 247 19.81 0.02 -6.86
N ILE A 248 20.15 -1.25 -7.15
CA ILE A 248 20.97 -1.65 -8.32
C ILE A 248 20.28 -1.28 -9.65
N GLN A 249 18.98 -0.96 -9.66
CA GLN A 249 18.28 -0.48 -10.85
C GLN A 249 18.62 1.00 -11.18
N ALA A 250 19.88 1.23 -11.53
CA ALA A 250 20.30 2.41 -12.32
C ALA A 250 19.92 2.28 -13.81
N TYR A 251 18.92 1.46 -14.14
CA TYR A 251 18.27 1.48 -15.45
C TYR A 251 17.47 2.79 -15.61
N ASP A 252 18.08 3.80 -16.24
CA ASP A 252 17.42 5.05 -16.68
C ASP A 252 16.48 4.80 -17.89
N HIS A 253 15.58 3.86 -17.70
CA HIS A 253 14.44 3.55 -18.57
C HIS A 253 13.12 3.82 -17.84
N ASN A 254 13.16 3.95 -16.50
CA ASN A 254 11.99 3.99 -15.63
C ASN A 254 12.05 5.08 -14.54
N ARG A 255 12.78 6.18 -14.79
CA ARG A 255 12.94 7.31 -13.86
C ARG A 255 11.63 7.81 -13.22
N ALA A 256 10.50 7.73 -13.93
CA ALA A 256 9.20 8.11 -13.40
C ALA A 256 8.71 7.21 -12.25
N TYR A 257 8.87 5.89 -12.37
CA TYR A 257 8.54 4.96 -11.28
C TYR A 257 9.50 5.13 -10.12
N ASN A 258 10.82 5.19 -10.38
CA ASN A 258 11.82 5.17 -9.29
C ASN A 258 11.81 6.48 -8.47
N ILE A 259 11.22 7.56 -8.99
CA ILE A 259 10.85 8.75 -8.21
C ILE A 259 9.56 8.50 -7.41
N TRP A 260 8.53 7.95 -8.03
CA TRP A 260 7.23 7.69 -7.39
C TRP A 260 7.30 6.65 -6.27
N SER A 261 7.98 5.52 -6.48
CA SER A 261 8.05 4.38 -5.56
C SER A 261 8.77 4.76 -4.27
N ARG A 262 9.94 5.40 -4.40
CA ARG A 262 10.71 5.97 -3.29
C ARG A 262 9.92 7.06 -2.54
N ALA A 263 9.12 7.88 -3.25
CA ALA A 263 8.24 8.87 -2.61
C ALA A 263 7.05 8.26 -1.83
N HIS A 264 6.70 7.00 -2.08
CA HIS A 264 5.63 6.26 -1.40
C HIS A 264 6.16 5.13 -0.49
N GLY A 265 7.45 5.17 -0.13
CA GLY A 265 8.06 4.21 0.79
C GLY A 265 8.01 2.76 0.30
N ARG A 266 7.98 2.54 -1.02
CA ARG A 266 8.00 1.20 -1.61
C ARG A 266 9.37 0.57 -1.45
N LEU A 267 9.35 -0.65 -0.92
CA LEU A 267 10.44 -1.62 -0.98
C LEU A 267 9.92 -2.80 -1.80
N HIS A 268 10.82 -3.46 -2.54
CA HIS A 268 10.53 -4.64 -3.34
C HIS A 268 11.26 -5.83 -2.74
N GLU A 269 10.61 -6.98 -2.66
CA GLU A 269 11.26 -8.23 -2.20
C GLU A 269 12.39 -8.60 -3.18
N ASP A 270 12.17 -8.38 -4.48
CA ASP A 270 13.15 -8.57 -5.54
C ASP A 270 12.84 -7.82 -6.86
N ALA A 271 13.56 -8.19 -7.92
CA ALA A 271 13.45 -7.60 -9.25
C ALA A 271 12.20 -8.01 -10.03
N ASP A 272 11.65 -9.21 -9.82
CA ASP A 272 10.47 -9.67 -10.54
C ASP A 272 9.22 -9.00 -9.95
N GLU A 273 9.19 -8.81 -8.62
CA GLU A 273 8.20 -7.91 -8.01
C GLU A 273 8.36 -6.49 -8.55
N TYR A 274 9.58 -5.93 -8.56
CA TYR A 274 9.81 -4.58 -9.08
C TYR A 274 9.33 -4.42 -10.53
N ASP A 275 9.63 -5.35 -11.44
CA ASP A 275 9.23 -5.23 -12.84
C ASP A 275 7.72 -5.47 -13.04
N SER A 276 7.08 -6.34 -12.24
CA SER A 276 5.61 -6.45 -12.18
C SER A 276 4.95 -5.14 -11.71
N ARG A 277 5.43 -4.59 -10.59
CA ARG A 277 5.01 -3.30 -10.02
C ARG A 277 5.23 -2.14 -10.99
N MET A 278 6.33 -2.19 -11.74
CA MET A 278 6.71 -1.24 -12.79
C MET A 278 5.73 -1.25 -13.96
N GLU A 279 5.41 -2.43 -14.50
CA GLU A 279 4.49 -2.56 -15.63
C GLU A 279 3.07 -2.17 -15.24
N ARG A 280 2.63 -2.55 -14.04
CA ARG A 280 1.38 -2.06 -13.47
C ARG A 280 1.37 -0.54 -13.34
N PHE A 281 2.43 0.08 -12.80
CA PHE A 281 2.55 1.53 -12.71
C PHE A 281 2.53 2.22 -14.08
N ARG A 282 3.28 1.72 -15.07
CA ARG A 282 3.26 2.23 -16.45
C ARG A 282 1.85 2.20 -17.04
N SER A 283 1.15 1.08 -16.90
CA SER A 283 -0.24 0.91 -17.35
C SER A 283 -1.20 1.91 -16.68
N VAL A 284 -1.06 2.12 -15.37
CA VAL A 284 -1.82 3.12 -14.61
C VAL A 284 -1.50 4.54 -15.10
N VAL A 285 -0.22 4.88 -15.32
CA VAL A 285 0.22 6.18 -15.87
C VAL A 285 -0.39 6.44 -17.24
N ASP A 286 -0.25 5.52 -18.19
CA ASP A 286 -0.73 5.67 -19.56
C ASP A 286 -2.26 5.82 -19.60
N ARG A 287 -2.98 5.06 -18.78
CA ARG A 287 -4.44 5.17 -18.63
C ARG A 287 -4.86 6.50 -17.99
N ILE A 288 -4.13 7.01 -17.00
CA ILE A 288 -4.39 8.35 -16.41
C ILE A 288 -4.15 9.44 -17.45
N GLN A 289 -3.08 9.36 -18.24
CA GLN A 289 -2.79 10.30 -19.32
C GLN A 289 -3.87 10.26 -20.41
N ALA A 290 -4.21 9.06 -20.91
CA ALA A 290 -5.25 8.85 -21.91
C ALA A 290 -6.64 9.27 -21.42
N HIS A 291 -6.92 9.17 -20.11
CA HIS A 291 -8.14 9.71 -19.52
C HIS A 291 -8.13 11.23 -19.47
N ASN A 292 -7.10 11.84 -18.89
CA ASN A 292 -7.00 13.29 -18.71
C ASN A 292 -6.83 14.08 -20.02
N ALA A 293 -6.36 13.42 -21.09
CA ALA A 293 -6.27 14.02 -22.44
C ALA A 293 -7.62 14.17 -23.15
N ARG A 294 -8.71 13.61 -22.61
CA ARG A 294 -10.06 13.65 -23.21
C ARG A 294 -10.86 14.86 -22.70
N PRO A 295 -11.15 15.88 -23.54
CA PRO A 295 -11.85 17.09 -23.12
C PRO A 295 -13.36 16.89 -22.83
N ASP A 296 -13.93 15.73 -23.18
CA ASP A 296 -15.29 15.33 -22.83
C ASP A 296 -15.45 14.93 -21.35
N ARG A 297 -14.36 14.62 -20.64
CA ARG A 297 -14.43 14.03 -19.30
C ARG A 297 -14.75 15.07 -18.23
N SER A 298 -15.72 14.74 -17.39
CA SER A 298 -16.19 15.55 -16.25
C SER A 298 -15.30 15.46 -15.02
N TYR A 299 -14.39 14.49 -14.97
CA TYR A 299 -13.47 14.24 -13.87
C TYR A 299 -12.04 13.97 -14.35
N SER A 300 -11.08 14.22 -13.47
CA SER A 300 -9.65 13.91 -13.67
C SER A 300 -9.21 12.73 -12.81
N MET A 301 -8.19 12.01 -13.28
CA MET A 301 -7.47 11.00 -12.50
C MET A 301 -6.08 11.52 -12.11
N ARG A 302 -5.48 10.97 -11.05
CA ARG A 302 -4.11 11.29 -10.60
C ARG A 302 -3.47 10.05 -9.98
N LEU A 303 -2.15 9.92 -10.11
CA LEU A 303 -1.39 8.92 -9.35
C LEU A 303 -1.60 9.13 -7.85
N ASN A 304 -1.73 8.03 -7.13
CA ASN A 304 -1.76 7.97 -5.67
C ASN A 304 -0.95 6.74 -5.23
N HIS A 305 -1.01 6.35 -3.96
CA HIS A 305 -0.16 5.31 -3.42
C HIS A 305 -0.47 3.89 -3.93
N TRP A 306 -1.64 3.60 -4.52
CA TRP A 306 -1.93 2.27 -5.10
C TRP A 306 -1.49 2.14 -6.58
N ALA A 307 -0.70 3.06 -7.13
CA ALA A 307 -0.37 3.05 -8.57
C ALA A 307 0.39 1.78 -9.03
N ASP A 308 1.00 1.03 -8.12
CA ASP A 308 1.72 -0.22 -8.39
C ASP A 308 1.04 -1.49 -7.88
N TRP A 309 -0.14 -1.39 -7.25
CA TRP A 309 -0.93 -2.56 -6.90
C TRP A 309 -1.75 -3.04 -8.10
N HIS A 310 -1.91 -4.34 -8.25
CA HIS A 310 -2.85 -4.95 -9.18
C HIS A 310 -4.30 -4.69 -8.74
N ASP A 311 -5.26 -5.23 -9.49
CA ASP A 311 -6.68 -5.04 -9.20
C ASP A 311 -7.15 -6.00 -8.09
N HIS A 312 -6.67 -7.24 -8.06
CA HIS A 312 -6.98 -8.19 -6.98
C HIS A 312 -6.46 -7.70 -5.61
N GLU A 313 -5.19 -7.29 -5.52
CA GLU A 313 -4.57 -6.76 -4.27
C GLU A 313 -5.38 -5.60 -3.67
N PHE A 314 -5.87 -4.70 -4.52
CA PHE A 314 -6.68 -3.56 -4.10
C PHE A 314 -8.08 -3.96 -3.65
N LEU A 315 -8.76 -4.82 -4.43
CA LEU A 315 -10.11 -5.28 -4.09
C LEU A 315 -10.09 -6.09 -2.79
N GLU A 316 -9.16 -7.03 -2.61
CA GLU A 316 -9.08 -7.86 -1.41
C GLU A 316 -8.74 -7.07 -0.14
N ALA A 317 -7.83 -6.11 -0.21
CA ALA A 317 -7.39 -5.35 0.96
C ALA A 317 -8.29 -4.14 1.31
N MET A 318 -8.81 -3.43 0.30
CA MET A 318 -9.55 -2.18 0.50
C MET A 318 -11.08 -2.35 0.41
N ILE A 319 -11.55 -3.33 -0.38
CA ILE A 319 -12.97 -3.55 -0.70
C ILE A 319 -13.37 -5.05 -0.63
N PRO A 320 -13.03 -5.79 0.44
CA PRO A 320 -13.31 -7.23 0.51
C PRO A 320 -14.81 -7.51 0.44
N ALA A 321 -15.16 -8.48 -0.42
CA ALA A 321 -16.52 -8.72 -0.87
C ALA A 321 -17.53 -8.92 0.27
N ARG A 322 -18.68 -8.27 0.16
CA ARG A 322 -19.85 -8.46 1.02
C ARG A 322 -20.28 -9.93 1.01
N MET A 323 -20.07 -10.64 2.12
CA MET A 323 -20.42 -12.05 2.22
C MET A 323 -21.93 -12.27 2.03
N THR A 324 -22.28 -13.14 1.09
CA THR A 324 -23.67 -13.57 0.87
C THR A 324 -23.97 -14.83 1.69
N LYS A 325 -25.24 -15.14 1.91
CA LYS A 325 -25.64 -16.39 2.60
C LYS A 325 -25.03 -17.65 1.96
N LYS A 326 -24.82 -17.65 0.63
CA LYS A 326 -24.12 -18.74 -0.08
C LYS A 326 -22.66 -18.86 0.34
N SER A 327 -21.87 -17.77 0.35
CA SER A 327 -20.45 -17.84 0.75
C SER A 327 -20.27 -18.15 2.24
N GLN A 328 -21.22 -17.78 3.10
CA GLN A 328 -21.26 -18.20 4.51
C GLN A 328 -21.50 -19.72 4.65
N GLN A 329 -22.50 -20.27 3.95
CA GLN A 329 -22.78 -21.70 3.96
C GLN A 329 -21.64 -22.53 3.34
N GLN A 330 -21.03 -22.03 2.27
CA GLN A 330 -19.94 -22.71 1.59
C GLN A 330 -18.68 -22.79 2.46
N LYS A 331 -18.28 -21.69 3.14
CA LYS A 331 -17.19 -21.73 4.13
C LYS A 331 -17.50 -22.55 5.38
N GLN A 332 -18.78 -22.65 5.78
CA GLN A 332 -19.19 -23.58 6.85
C GLN A 332 -19.05 -25.04 6.42
N GLN A 333 -19.44 -25.39 5.18
CA GLN A 333 -19.25 -26.72 4.63
C GLN A 333 -17.77 -27.07 4.45
N GLU A 334 -16.95 -26.14 3.95
CA GLU A 334 -15.49 -26.31 3.84
C GLU A 334 -14.86 -26.57 5.22
N GLY A 335 -15.20 -25.77 6.25
CA GLY A 335 -14.73 -25.95 7.62
C GLY A 335 -15.22 -27.24 8.31
N GLU A 336 -16.47 -27.67 8.08
CA GLU A 336 -16.95 -28.97 8.54
C GLU A 336 -16.22 -30.11 7.82
N THR A 337 -15.97 -30.00 6.51
CA THR A 337 -15.21 -31.02 5.77
C THR A 337 -13.77 -31.14 6.24
N ASP A 338 -13.10 -30.07 6.66
CA ASP A 338 -11.71 -30.16 7.14
C ASP A 338 -11.63 -30.97 8.45
N GLN A 339 -12.52 -30.68 9.40
CA GLN A 339 -12.57 -31.40 10.69
C GLN A 339 -13.09 -32.84 10.54
N GLN A 340 -14.01 -33.08 9.59
CA GLN A 340 -14.51 -34.41 9.26
C GLN A 340 -13.50 -35.22 8.43
N GLN A 341 -12.69 -34.59 7.57
CA GLN A 341 -11.58 -35.21 6.85
C GLN A 341 -10.45 -35.60 7.79
N GLN A 342 -10.03 -34.74 8.73
CA GLN A 342 -9.03 -35.13 9.74
C GLN A 342 -9.49 -36.36 10.55
N THR A 343 -10.77 -36.40 10.95
CA THR A 343 -11.36 -37.54 11.66
C THR A 343 -11.44 -38.80 10.78
N THR A 344 -11.83 -38.64 9.50
CA THR A 344 -11.99 -39.76 8.55
C THR A 344 -10.65 -40.32 8.10
N MET A 345 -9.66 -39.47 7.85
CA MET A 345 -8.28 -39.85 7.55
C MET A 345 -7.67 -40.67 8.71
N MET A 346 -7.96 -40.27 9.96
CA MET A 346 -7.53 -41.02 11.15
C MET A 346 -8.23 -42.38 11.28
N MET A 347 -9.48 -42.52 10.83
CA MET A 347 -10.16 -43.82 10.76
C MET A 347 -9.68 -44.69 9.58
N ILE A 348 -9.41 -44.11 8.41
CA ILE A 348 -8.88 -44.81 7.24
C ILE A 348 -7.46 -45.33 7.52
N MET A 349 -6.62 -44.61 8.26
CA MET A 349 -5.34 -45.14 8.74
C MET A 349 -5.47 -46.32 9.73
N MET A 350 -6.68 -46.57 10.29
CA MET A 350 -6.97 -47.72 11.16
C MET A 350 -7.74 -48.86 10.47
N MET A 351 -8.19 -48.69 9.22
CA MET A 351 -8.93 -49.71 8.48
C MET A 351 -8.36 -49.88 7.06
N GLY A 352 -7.84 -51.08 6.78
CA GLY A 352 -7.20 -51.40 5.50
C GLY A 352 -8.09 -51.14 4.29
N ALA A 353 -7.48 -50.66 3.21
CA ALA A 353 -8.17 -50.10 2.05
C ALA A 353 -9.01 -51.09 1.24
N GLU A 354 -10.15 -50.62 0.72
CA GLU A 354 -10.72 -51.05 -0.56
C GLU A 354 -11.78 -50.04 -1.05
N GLY A 355 -11.93 -49.91 -2.38
CA GLY A 355 -13.09 -49.26 -3.02
C GLY A 355 -13.00 -47.76 -3.31
N ALA A 356 -12.75 -47.40 -4.57
CA ALA A 356 -13.10 -46.09 -5.13
C ALA A 356 -14.33 -46.22 -6.04
N ALA A 357 -15.15 -45.17 -6.14
CA ALA A 357 -16.28 -45.10 -7.06
C ALA A 357 -16.51 -43.64 -7.52
N GLU A 358 -16.85 -43.45 -8.79
CA GLU A 358 -17.03 -42.15 -9.44
C GLU A 358 -18.45 -41.59 -9.23
N GLY A 359 -18.62 -40.27 -9.42
CA GLY A 359 -19.91 -39.60 -9.31
C GLY A 359 -19.93 -38.26 -10.03
N ASP A 360 -20.37 -38.25 -11.29
CA ASP A 360 -20.61 -37.04 -12.08
C ASP A 360 -21.70 -36.14 -11.47
N ALA A 361 -21.53 -34.82 -11.57
CA ALA A 361 -22.59 -33.84 -11.37
C ALA A 361 -22.45 -32.69 -12.38
N ALA A 362 -23.37 -32.61 -13.34
CA ALA A 362 -23.33 -31.63 -14.42
C ALA A 362 -23.65 -30.20 -13.95
N ARG A 363 -22.93 -29.22 -14.49
CA ARG A 363 -23.12 -27.78 -14.24
C ARG A 363 -24.11 -27.20 -15.25
N GLU A 364 -25.40 -27.16 -14.92
CA GLU A 364 -26.39 -26.40 -15.70
C GLU A 364 -26.24 -24.89 -15.49
N SER A 365 -26.23 -24.13 -16.59
CA SER A 365 -26.14 -22.67 -16.59
C SER A 365 -27.52 -22.03 -16.61
N GLY A 366 -28.07 -21.73 -15.42
CA GLY A 366 -29.28 -20.93 -15.28
C GLY A 366 -28.99 -19.43 -15.24
N GLU A 367 -29.30 -18.72 -16.32
CA GLU A 367 -29.45 -17.25 -16.27
C GLU A 367 -30.79 -16.93 -15.59
N GLY A 368 -30.80 -16.02 -14.61
CA GLY A 368 -31.96 -15.68 -13.81
C GLY A 368 -32.08 -14.17 -13.55
N GLU A 369 -33.31 -13.66 -13.63
CA GLU A 369 -33.64 -12.24 -13.47
C GLU A 369 -33.71 -11.84 -11.98
N ASP A 370 -33.14 -10.67 -11.66
CA ASP A 370 -33.40 -9.79 -10.51
C ASP A 370 -33.93 -10.44 -9.19
N ASP A 371 -33.08 -11.22 -8.52
CA ASP A 371 -33.17 -11.50 -7.07
C ASP A 371 -32.89 -10.22 -6.24
N ASP A 372 -33.87 -9.31 -6.19
CA ASP A 372 -33.84 -8.13 -5.33
C ASP A 372 -34.10 -8.57 -3.88
N VAL A 373 -33.01 -8.76 -3.10
CA VAL A 373 -33.06 -9.36 -1.75
C VAL A 373 -33.96 -8.54 -0.83
N LEU A 374 -35.17 -9.04 -0.59
CA LEU A 374 -36.16 -8.38 0.25
C LEU A 374 -35.63 -8.20 1.68
N MET A 375 -35.58 -6.94 2.12
CA MET A 375 -35.16 -6.53 3.47
C MET A 375 -35.99 -7.16 4.62
N SER A 376 -37.10 -7.85 4.32
CA SER A 376 -37.85 -8.68 5.28
C SER A 376 -37.10 -9.95 5.71
N ASP A 377 -36.28 -10.49 4.81
CA ASP A 377 -35.70 -11.85 4.85
C ASP A 377 -34.25 -11.86 5.35
N LEU A 378 -33.77 -10.67 5.72
CA LEU A 378 -32.54 -10.44 6.47
C LEU A 378 -32.80 -10.64 7.99
N PRO A 379 -31.75 -10.96 8.78
CA PRO A 379 -31.86 -11.07 10.24
C PRO A 379 -32.43 -9.82 10.91
N ALA A 380 -32.87 -9.94 12.16
CA ALA A 380 -33.43 -8.81 12.92
C ALA A 380 -32.46 -7.61 13.01
N SER A 381 -31.15 -7.86 13.05
CA SER A 381 -30.10 -6.83 13.02
C SER A 381 -30.15 -5.93 11.77
N TYR A 382 -30.71 -6.39 10.65
CA TYR A 382 -30.82 -5.65 9.39
C TYR A 382 -32.17 -4.92 9.20
N ARG A 383 -33.00 -4.82 10.25
CA ARG A 383 -34.32 -4.19 10.15
C ARG A 383 -34.25 -2.69 10.51
N PRO A 384 -34.72 -1.78 9.65
CA PRO A 384 -34.81 -0.36 9.97
C PRO A 384 -36.01 -0.06 10.87
N LEU A 385 -35.93 1.02 11.63
CA LEU A 385 -37.04 1.57 12.43
C LEU A 385 -38.18 2.16 11.58
N GLY A 386 -37.93 2.39 10.29
CA GLY A 386 -38.88 2.96 9.35
C GLY A 386 -38.22 3.29 8.00
N ARG A 387 -39.02 3.72 7.02
CA ARG A 387 -38.55 4.21 5.72
C ARG A 387 -38.79 5.71 5.57
N LEU A 388 -37.82 6.42 5.00
CA LEU A 388 -37.89 7.85 4.65
C LEU A 388 -38.13 8.00 3.14
N GLY A 389 -39.35 8.37 2.79
CA GLY A 389 -39.68 8.90 1.45
C GLY A 389 -39.61 10.43 1.41
N ALA A 390 -39.73 10.99 0.21
CA ALA A 390 -39.73 12.43 0.00
C ALA A 390 -41.04 13.07 0.53
N THR A 391 -40.92 14.05 1.41
CA THR A 391 -42.05 14.89 1.88
C THR A 391 -42.04 16.30 1.25
N LEU A 392 -40.90 16.71 0.69
CA LEU A 392 -40.66 18.01 0.10
C LEU A 392 -40.43 17.89 -1.40
N THR A 393 -40.92 18.87 -2.16
CA THR A 393 -40.57 19.02 -3.57
C THR A 393 -39.17 19.60 -3.73
N ARG A 394 -38.52 19.40 -4.89
CA ARG A 394 -37.16 19.90 -5.16
C ARG A 394 -37.02 21.41 -4.92
N ASN A 395 -38.07 22.20 -5.15
CA ASN A 395 -38.09 23.65 -4.94
C ASN A 395 -38.16 24.08 -3.46
N GLN A 396 -38.36 23.14 -2.53
CA GLN A 396 -38.37 23.36 -1.08
C GLN A 396 -37.07 22.92 -0.40
N LEU A 397 -36.16 22.26 -1.13
CA LEU A 397 -34.82 21.91 -0.67
C LEU A 397 -33.81 22.98 -1.12
N PRO A 398 -32.73 23.23 -0.36
CA PRO A 398 -31.61 24.04 -0.84
C PRO A 398 -31.02 23.48 -2.14
N ASP A 399 -30.49 24.33 -3.01
CA ASP A 399 -29.87 23.89 -4.27
C ASP A 399 -28.52 23.19 -4.09
N ALA A 400 -27.84 23.46 -2.98
CA ALA A 400 -26.67 22.73 -2.54
C ALA A 400 -26.67 22.60 -1.01
N VAL A 401 -26.07 21.51 -0.55
CA VAL A 401 -25.78 21.23 0.87
C VAL A 401 -24.35 20.70 0.93
N ASP A 402 -23.52 21.26 1.80
CA ASP A 402 -22.15 20.79 2.03
C ASP A 402 -21.90 20.80 3.55
N TRP A 403 -21.69 19.61 4.13
CA TRP A 403 -21.43 19.46 5.57
C TRP A 403 -19.95 19.62 5.94
N ARG A 404 -19.02 19.79 4.97
CA ARG A 404 -17.58 19.87 5.22
C ARG A 404 -17.20 21.10 6.03
N GLY A 405 -16.24 20.95 6.95
CA GLY A 405 -15.81 22.03 7.85
C GLY A 405 -16.88 22.52 8.84
N SER A 406 -18.08 21.94 8.83
CA SER A 406 -19.07 22.12 9.90
C SER A 406 -18.76 21.19 11.09
N GLY A 407 -19.51 21.30 12.18
CA GLY A 407 -19.40 20.34 13.29
C GLY A 407 -19.84 18.91 12.94
N ALA A 408 -20.51 18.70 11.80
CA ALA A 408 -20.84 17.37 11.28
C ALA A 408 -19.66 16.67 10.59
N ASP A 409 -18.57 17.39 10.30
CA ASP A 409 -17.35 16.84 9.74
C ASP A 409 -16.27 16.71 10.84
N PRO A 410 -15.94 15.49 11.31
CA PRO A 410 -14.79 15.28 12.20
C PRO A 410 -13.44 15.46 11.46
N GLY A 411 -13.45 15.50 10.12
CA GLY A 411 -12.26 15.44 9.26
C GLY A 411 -11.99 14.02 8.76
N ILE A 412 -11.37 13.90 7.58
CA ILE A 412 -11.03 12.64 6.91
C ILE A 412 -10.23 11.70 7.82
N LYS A 413 -10.57 10.42 7.77
CA LYS A 413 -9.85 9.30 8.43
C LYS A 413 -9.29 8.33 7.36
N ASP A 414 -8.60 7.29 7.79
CA ASP A 414 -8.04 6.24 6.92
C ASP A 414 -8.38 4.86 7.50
N GLN A 415 -8.90 3.95 6.66
CA GLN A 415 -9.17 2.56 7.03
C GLN A 415 -7.91 1.68 6.96
N GLY A 416 -6.86 2.09 6.23
CA GLY A 416 -5.68 1.28 5.97
C GLY A 416 -6.01 -0.04 5.25
N MET A 417 -5.21 -1.08 5.47
CA MET A 417 -5.36 -2.41 4.83
C MET A 417 -6.36 -3.29 5.60
N CYS A 418 -7.58 -2.77 5.77
CA CYS A 418 -8.66 -3.41 6.50
C CYS A 418 -9.99 -3.02 5.84
N GLY A 419 -10.84 -4.01 5.54
CA GLY A 419 -12.17 -3.85 4.92
C GLY A 419 -13.25 -3.31 5.85
N SER A 420 -12.91 -2.32 6.66
CA SER A 420 -13.78 -1.69 7.66
C SER A 420 -14.55 -0.48 7.13
N CYS A 421 -14.63 -0.29 5.81
CA CYS A 421 -15.34 0.83 5.18
C CYS A 421 -16.78 0.99 5.71
N TYR A 422 -17.47 -0.11 6.02
CA TYR A 422 -18.81 -0.11 6.64
C TYR A 422 -18.83 0.54 8.03
N ALA A 423 -17.74 0.41 8.81
CA ALA A 423 -17.59 1.08 10.10
C ALA A 423 -17.38 2.59 9.89
N PHE A 424 -16.50 2.99 8.97
CA PHE A 424 -16.28 4.41 8.63
C PHE A 424 -17.51 5.09 8.02
N ALA A 425 -18.30 4.38 7.22
CA ALA A 425 -19.56 4.88 6.68
C ALA A 425 -20.59 5.08 7.81
N ALA A 426 -20.67 4.14 8.75
CA ALA A 426 -21.55 4.23 9.92
C ALA A 426 -21.14 5.35 10.89
N THR A 427 -19.88 5.42 11.31
CA THR A 427 -19.37 6.50 12.18
C THR A 427 -19.48 7.86 11.51
N GLY A 428 -19.15 7.99 10.22
CA GLY A 428 -19.28 9.23 9.47
C GLY A 428 -20.71 9.77 9.43
N ALA A 429 -21.71 8.87 9.34
CA ALA A 429 -23.12 9.23 9.47
C ALA A 429 -23.52 9.52 10.93
N MET A 430 -23.00 8.76 11.90
CA MET A 430 -23.30 8.93 13.34
C MET A 430 -22.73 10.24 13.91
N ASP A 431 -21.47 10.58 13.59
CA ASP A 431 -20.81 11.83 13.98
C ASP A 431 -21.60 13.04 13.44
N GLY A 432 -21.92 12.99 12.15
CA GLY A 432 -22.70 14.03 11.48
C GLY A 432 -24.11 14.16 12.04
N ARG A 433 -24.82 13.05 12.21
CA ARG A 433 -26.16 13.00 12.80
C ARG A 433 -26.18 13.48 14.25
N TRP A 434 -25.18 13.13 15.04
CA TRP A 434 -25.05 13.55 16.44
C TRP A 434 -24.82 15.05 16.56
N PHE A 435 -23.99 15.65 15.70
CA PHE A 435 -23.87 17.11 15.63
C PHE A 435 -25.19 17.77 15.24
N VAL A 436 -25.86 17.29 14.19
CA VAL A 436 -27.15 17.85 13.74
C VAL A 436 -28.26 17.68 14.78
N ALA A 437 -28.26 16.60 15.57
CA ALA A 437 -29.26 16.36 16.60
C ALA A 437 -28.98 17.09 17.92
N THR A 438 -27.72 17.22 18.34
CA THR A 438 -27.35 17.66 19.71
C THR A 438 -26.59 18.99 19.76
N GLY A 439 -26.07 19.47 18.63
CA GLY A 439 -25.12 20.59 18.54
C GLY A 439 -23.68 20.23 18.97
N GLN A 440 -23.41 19.01 19.45
CA GLN A 440 -22.09 18.59 19.89
C GLN A 440 -21.29 17.94 18.76
N ARG A 441 -20.09 18.45 18.45
CA ARG A 441 -19.13 17.74 17.60
C ARG A 441 -18.55 16.55 18.38
N ARG A 442 -18.53 15.37 17.76
CA ARG A 442 -17.90 14.14 18.28
C ARG A 442 -17.07 13.50 17.17
N SER A 443 -16.22 12.55 17.54
CA SER A 443 -15.82 11.50 16.62
C SER A 443 -15.89 10.15 17.32
N PHE A 444 -16.73 9.26 16.82
CA PHE A 444 -16.96 7.93 17.38
C PHE A 444 -15.96 6.90 16.85
N SER A 445 -15.75 5.84 17.63
CA SER A 445 -14.75 4.79 17.39
C SER A 445 -15.15 3.85 16.26
N GLU A 446 -14.35 3.76 15.19
CA GLU A 446 -14.50 2.66 14.23
C GLU A 446 -14.03 1.32 14.83
N GLN A 447 -13.05 1.34 15.74
CA GLN A 447 -12.49 0.12 16.32
C GLN A 447 -13.51 -0.65 17.18
N GLN A 448 -14.40 0.04 17.91
CA GLN A 448 -15.50 -0.61 18.64
C GLN A 448 -16.43 -1.38 17.68
N ILE A 449 -16.57 -0.94 16.44
CA ILE A 449 -17.41 -1.62 15.44
C ILE A 449 -16.66 -2.84 14.90
N VAL A 450 -15.39 -2.66 14.51
CA VAL A 450 -14.52 -3.74 13.99
C VAL A 450 -14.29 -4.87 15.01
N ASP A 451 -14.13 -4.55 16.30
CA ASP A 451 -13.82 -5.54 17.35
C ASP A 451 -15.07 -6.24 17.93
N CYS A 452 -16.28 -5.68 17.76
CA CYS A 452 -17.48 -6.12 18.53
C CYS A 452 -18.75 -6.38 17.71
N ALA A 453 -18.91 -5.89 16.48
CA ALA A 453 -20.19 -5.97 15.75
C ALA A 453 -20.52 -7.37 15.16
N TRP A 454 -19.72 -8.39 15.47
CA TRP A 454 -19.64 -9.65 14.73
C TRP A 454 -20.97 -10.42 14.70
N ASP A 455 -21.64 -10.56 15.84
CA ASP A 455 -22.92 -11.27 15.97
C ASP A 455 -24.08 -10.61 15.19
N TYR A 456 -23.90 -9.37 14.72
CA TYR A 456 -24.91 -8.62 13.96
C TYR A 456 -24.75 -8.75 12.44
N GLY A 457 -23.61 -9.25 11.94
CA GLY A 457 -23.36 -9.52 10.52
C GLY A 457 -21.99 -9.07 9.94
N PRO A 458 -21.42 -7.92 10.34
CA PRO A 458 -20.08 -7.51 9.89
C PRO A 458 -18.95 -8.42 10.39
N ASN A 459 -17.84 -8.53 9.65
CA ASN A 459 -16.78 -9.50 9.89
C ASN A 459 -15.41 -8.83 10.16
N GLY A 460 -15.38 -7.80 11.01
CA GLY A 460 -14.15 -7.07 11.34
C GLY A 460 -13.51 -6.41 10.11
N CYS A 461 -12.28 -6.80 9.77
CA CYS A 461 -11.59 -6.34 8.55
C CYS A 461 -11.98 -7.10 7.27
N PHE A 462 -12.83 -8.14 7.34
CA PHE A 462 -13.24 -8.97 6.20
C PHE A 462 -14.60 -8.53 5.62
N GLY A 463 -14.87 -7.22 5.59
CA GLY A 463 -16.09 -6.64 5.03
C GLY A 463 -17.29 -6.65 5.98
N GLY A 464 -18.36 -5.97 5.55
CA GLY A 464 -19.59 -5.85 6.33
C GLY A 464 -20.63 -4.91 5.71
N TYR A 465 -21.75 -4.74 6.41
CA TYR A 465 -22.83 -3.82 6.08
C TYR A 465 -22.96 -2.78 7.20
N TYR A 466 -23.22 -1.51 6.86
CA TYR A 466 -23.37 -0.44 7.86
C TYR A 466 -24.74 -0.47 8.55
N GLN A 467 -25.77 -1.01 7.90
CA GLN A 467 -27.13 -1.12 8.45
C GLN A 467 -27.18 -1.85 9.81
N PRO A 468 -26.61 -3.07 9.98
CA PRO A 468 -26.59 -3.76 11.27
C PRO A 468 -25.75 -3.07 12.35
N VAL A 469 -24.76 -2.23 11.97
CA VAL A 469 -23.95 -1.48 12.96
C VAL A 469 -24.80 -0.56 13.81
N PHE A 470 -25.79 0.12 13.21
CA PHE A 470 -26.66 1.04 13.97
C PHE A 470 -27.53 0.32 14.99
N ASN A 471 -27.91 -0.93 14.71
CA ASN A 471 -28.69 -1.77 15.63
C ASN A 471 -27.79 -2.39 16.71
N TYR A 472 -26.57 -2.84 16.37
CA TYR A 472 -25.52 -3.20 17.34
C TYR A 472 -25.29 -2.07 18.36
N ILE A 473 -25.08 -0.83 17.91
CA ILE A 473 -24.84 0.32 18.81
C ILE A 473 -26.07 0.68 19.68
N SER A 474 -27.28 0.36 19.21
CA SER A 474 -28.51 0.49 20.01
C SER A 474 -28.52 -0.52 21.16
N GLU A 475 -28.29 -1.80 20.86
CA GLU A 475 -28.34 -2.90 21.83
C GLU A 475 -27.15 -2.91 22.79
N ALA A 476 -25.96 -2.49 22.33
CA ALA A 476 -24.77 -2.30 23.17
C ALA A 476 -24.88 -1.08 24.12
N GLY A 477 -25.93 -0.26 23.99
CA GLY A 477 -26.16 0.92 24.84
C GLY A 477 -25.34 2.17 24.47
N GLY A 478 -24.52 2.09 23.43
CA GLY A 478 -23.83 3.22 22.81
C GLY A 478 -22.47 2.92 22.19
N ILE A 479 -21.79 3.98 21.75
CA ILE A 479 -20.46 3.95 21.12
C ILE A 479 -19.47 4.86 21.87
N ALA A 480 -18.21 4.43 21.96
CA ALA A 480 -17.08 5.18 22.51
C ALA A 480 -16.59 6.25 21.53
N LEU A 481 -15.74 7.17 22.01
CA LEU A 481 -15.04 8.12 21.14
C LEU A 481 -13.78 7.48 20.53
N GLU A 482 -13.40 7.96 19.35
CA GLU A 482 -12.16 7.54 18.67
C GLU A 482 -10.89 7.84 19.48
N GLN A 483 -10.91 8.90 20.29
CA GLN A 483 -9.83 9.20 21.25
C GLN A 483 -9.75 8.22 22.44
N ASP A 484 -10.83 7.50 22.74
CA ASP A 484 -10.93 6.63 23.91
C ASP A 484 -10.76 5.13 23.54
N TYR A 485 -11.11 4.76 22.30
CA TYR A 485 -10.97 3.43 21.71
C TYR A 485 -10.52 3.57 20.25
N SER A 486 -9.25 3.89 20.04
CA SER A 486 -8.73 4.29 18.72
C SER A 486 -8.59 3.16 17.70
N TYR A 487 -8.69 3.54 16.44
CA TYR A 487 -8.53 2.68 15.27
C TYR A 487 -7.10 2.18 15.07
N ARG A 488 -6.98 0.93 14.64
CA ARG A 488 -5.71 0.18 14.50
C ARG A 488 -5.52 -0.51 13.15
N SER A 489 -6.51 -0.50 12.25
CA SER A 489 -6.49 -1.24 10.97
C SER A 489 -6.31 -2.76 11.13
N GLU A 490 -6.71 -3.31 12.28
CA GLU A 490 -6.64 -4.74 12.60
C GLU A 490 -7.90 -5.18 13.35
N VAL A 491 -8.18 -6.48 13.38
CA VAL A 491 -9.19 -7.08 14.27
C VAL A 491 -8.57 -7.31 15.65
N GLY A 492 -9.25 -6.89 16.72
CA GLY A 492 -8.92 -7.29 18.09
C GLY A 492 -10.14 -7.79 18.87
N PHE A 493 -9.88 -8.23 20.10
CA PHE A 493 -10.94 -8.58 21.05
C PHE A 493 -11.82 -7.38 21.37
N CYS A 494 -13.14 -7.56 21.36
CA CYS A 494 -14.10 -6.56 21.83
C CYS A 494 -13.76 -6.07 23.24
N ARG A 495 -13.49 -4.76 23.37
CA ARG A 495 -13.18 -4.10 24.65
C ARG A 495 -14.22 -3.09 25.10
N SER A 496 -15.36 -2.97 24.40
CA SER A 496 -16.38 -1.92 24.64
C SER A 496 -16.77 -1.72 26.12
N ALA A 497 -16.87 -2.81 26.89
CA ALA A 497 -17.15 -2.78 28.34
C ALA A 497 -16.10 -2.03 29.20
N ASN A 498 -14.89 -1.81 28.69
CA ASN A 498 -13.81 -1.06 29.34
C ASN A 498 -13.84 0.44 29.01
N HIS A 499 -14.70 0.89 28.08
CA HIS A 499 -14.73 2.27 27.57
C HIS A 499 -16.07 2.96 27.88
N SER A 500 -16.07 4.29 27.89
CA SER A 500 -17.29 5.07 28.12
C SER A 500 -18.12 5.21 26.85
N LEU A 501 -19.26 4.53 26.79
CA LEU A 501 -20.19 4.57 25.65
C LEU A 501 -21.05 5.84 25.71
N VAL A 502 -20.60 6.90 25.02
CA VAL A 502 -21.18 8.25 25.11
C VAL A 502 -22.08 8.64 23.94
N GLY A 503 -21.89 8.06 22.76
CA GLY A 503 -22.80 8.24 21.62
C GLY A 503 -23.95 7.25 21.72
N ARG A 504 -25.21 7.73 21.75
CA ARG A 504 -26.40 6.86 21.86
C ARG A 504 -27.29 6.98 20.63
N PHE A 505 -27.68 5.81 20.11
CA PHE A 505 -28.50 5.68 18.92
C PHE A 505 -29.58 4.62 19.18
N SER A 506 -30.73 4.73 18.52
CA SER A 506 -31.87 3.80 18.67
C SER A 506 -31.91 2.72 17.59
N GLY A 507 -31.01 2.77 16.62
CA GLY A 507 -31.09 2.09 15.32
C GLY A 507 -31.02 3.11 14.17
N TYR A 508 -31.64 2.79 13.03
CA TYR A 508 -31.61 3.62 11.82
C TYR A 508 -32.95 3.68 11.07
N TRP A 509 -33.11 4.69 10.23
CA TRP A 509 -34.12 4.72 9.16
C TRP A 509 -33.45 4.41 7.82
N ALA A 510 -34.10 3.61 6.98
CA ALA A 510 -33.69 3.45 5.59
C ALA A 510 -34.31 4.56 4.72
N VAL A 511 -33.58 5.11 3.77
CA VAL A 511 -34.17 5.96 2.72
C VAL A 511 -34.81 5.08 1.65
N GLU A 512 -35.85 5.58 0.98
CA GLU A 512 -36.43 4.88 -0.17
C GLU A 512 -35.40 4.65 -1.28
N SER A 513 -35.19 3.38 -1.64
CA SER A 513 -34.25 2.98 -2.68
C SER A 513 -34.55 3.68 -4.01
N ARG A 514 -33.49 4.24 -4.62
CA ARG A 514 -33.50 5.00 -5.88
C ARG A 514 -34.33 6.30 -5.84
N ASN A 515 -34.82 6.72 -4.67
CA ASN A 515 -35.53 8.00 -4.52
C ASN A 515 -34.53 9.13 -4.22
N GLU A 516 -33.95 9.71 -5.27
CA GLU A 516 -33.01 10.84 -5.18
C GLU A 516 -33.55 11.98 -4.31
N LEU A 517 -34.82 12.34 -4.45
CA LEU A 517 -35.43 13.45 -3.72
C LEU A 517 -35.54 13.17 -2.21
N ALA A 518 -35.84 11.92 -1.83
CA ALA A 518 -35.81 11.49 -0.44
C ALA A 518 -34.39 11.51 0.14
N LEU A 519 -33.37 11.17 -0.66
CA LEU A 519 -31.97 11.21 -0.24
C LEU A 519 -31.44 12.65 -0.09
N MET A 520 -31.75 13.55 -1.03
CA MET A 520 -31.47 14.99 -0.89
C MET A 520 -32.13 15.55 0.39
N GLU A 521 -33.40 15.19 0.63
CA GLU A 521 -34.13 15.59 1.83
C GLU A 521 -33.50 15.02 3.11
N ALA A 522 -33.06 13.76 3.11
CA ALA A 522 -32.40 13.13 4.25
C ALA A 522 -31.06 13.79 4.59
N VAL A 523 -30.19 14.00 3.59
CA VAL A 523 -28.89 14.68 3.73
C VAL A 523 -29.07 16.09 4.28
N TRP A 524 -30.10 16.81 3.84
CA TRP A 524 -30.40 18.15 4.35
C TRP A 524 -31.01 18.12 5.77
N LYS A 525 -32.02 17.29 6.03
CA LYS A 525 -32.76 17.31 7.31
C LYS A 525 -32.00 16.71 8.49
N TYR A 526 -31.14 15.72 8.25
CA TYR A 526 -30.57 14.88 9.31
C TYR A 526 -29.04 14.90 9.39
N GLY A 527 -28.33 15.39 8.36
CA GLY A 527 -26.87 15.37 8.30
C GLY A 527 -26.34 14.34 7.30
N PRO A 528 -25.02 14.06 7.32
CA PRO A 528 -24.40 13.01 6.53
C PRO A 528 -25.09 11.65 6.64
N VAL A 529 -25.15 10.92 5.53
CA VAL A 529 -25.91 9.65 5.36
C VAL A 529 -24.96 8.53 4.95
N ALA A 530 -25.11 7.32 5.50
CA ALA A 530 -24.33 6.17 5.06
C ALA A 530 -24.91 5.62 3.75
N VAL A 531 -24.06 5.38 2.74
CA VAL A 531 -24.43 4.88 1.41
C VAL A 531 -23.44 3.83 0.91
N SER A 532 -23.89 2.95 0.02
CA SER A 532 -22.99 2.07 -0.75
C SER A 532 -22.65 2.68 -2.10
N VAL A 533 -21.52 2.27 -2.69
CA VAL A 533 -21.16 2.56 -4.08
C VAL A 533 -20.54 1.33 -4.74
N ASP A 534 -20.61 1.27 -6.07
CA ASP A 534 -19.67 0.50 -6.87
C ASP A 534 -18.38 1.32 -7.05
N ALA A 535 -17.29 0.82 -6.48
CA ALA A 535 -15.94 1.38 -6.57
C ALA A 535 -14.93 0.43 -7.24
N ALA A 536 -15.40 -0.71 -7.80
CA ALA A 536 -14.58 -1.64 -8.56
C ALA A 536 -13.95 -1.03 -9.85
N PRO A 537 -14.57 -0.05 -10.55
CA PRO A 537 -13.92 0.63 -11.66
C PRO A 537 -12.63 1.33 -11.22
N ASP A 538 -11.53 0.96 -11.86
CA ASP A 538 -10.19 1.48 -11.54
C ASP A 538 -10.05 3.01 -11.76
N SER A 539 -11.01 3.63 -12.45
CA SER A 539 -11.14 5.09 -12.51
C SER A 539 -11.64 5.75 -11.21
N PHE A 540 -12.39 5.03 -10.36
CA PHE A 540 -12.76 5.45 -9.01
C PHE A 540 -11.50 5.53 -8.14
N ARG A 541 -10.73 4.43 -8.09
CA ARG A 541 -9.48 4.27 -7.34
C ARG A 541 -8.45 5.38 -7.58
N PHE A 542 -8.35 5.89 -8.82
CA PHE A 542 -7.44 6.99 -9.18
C PHE A 542 -8.14 8.36 -9.38
N TYR A 543 -9.38 8.53 -8.95
CA TYR A 543 -10.09 9.83 -9.00
C TYR A 543 -9.31 10.93 -8.26
N SER A 544 -9.29 12.14 -8.84
CA SER A 544 -8.58 13.30 -8.29
C SER A 544 -9.37 14.61 -8.25
N GLY A 545 -10.45 14.74 -9.04
CA GLY A 545 -11.22 15.98 -9.10
C GLY A 545 -12.29 15.97 -10.20
N GLY A 546 -13.12 17.03 -10.23
CA GLY A 546 -14.29 17.12 -11.12
C GLY A 546 -15.50 16.33 -10.59
N VAL A 547 -16.43 15.97 -11.46
CA VAL A 547 -17.62 15.14 -11.17
C VAL A 547 -17.45 13.77 -11.83
N TYR A 548 -17.26 12.74 -11.02
CA TYR A 548 -17.10 11.36 -11.45
C TYR A 548 -18.36 10.85 -12.16
N ASP A 549 -18.18 10.33 -13.37
CA ASP A 549 -19.22 9.87 -14.27
C ASP A 549 -18.65 8.70 -15.08
N GLU A 550 -18.79 7.49 -14.57
CA GLU A 550 -18.24 6.29 -15.17
C GLU A 550 -19.35 5.37 -15.68
N PRO A 551 -19.54 5.23 -17.01
CA PRO A 551 -20.59 4.38 -17.57
C PRO A 551 -20.53 2.89 -17.21
N THR A 552 -19.43 2.40 -16.62
CA THR A 552 -19.31 1.01 -16.15
C THR A 552 -19.64 0.81 -14.68
N CYS A 553 -19.86 1.87 -13.88
CA CYS A 553 -20.26 1.68 -12.48
C CYS A 553 -21.74 1.25 -12.40
N SER A 554 -22.01 0.24 -11.57
CA SER A 554 -23.34 -0.34 -11.40
C SER A 554 -24.18 0.43 -10.38
N ASN A 555 -25.50 0.31 -10.54
CA ASN A 555 -26.47 0.73 -9.54
C ASN A 555 -27.20 -0.49 -8.92
N LYS A 556 -26.74 -1.73 -9.12
CA LYS A 556 -27.42 -2.94 -8.60
C LYS A 556 -26.89 -3.30 -7.21
N MET A 557 -27.78 -3.58 -6.25
CA MET A 557 -27.45 -3.89 -4.85
C MET A 557 -26.29 -4.89 -4.67
N ARG A 558 -26.29 -5.95 -5.48
CA ARG A 558 -25.29 -7.04 -5.43
C ARG A 558 -23.91 -6.65 -5.96
N ASP A 559 -23.84 -5.60 -6.78
CA ASP A 559 -22.63 -5.10 -7.45
C ASP A 559 -22.00 -3.93 -6.63
N LEU A 560 -22.64 -3.47 -5.55
CA LEU A 560 -22.12 -2.40 -4.68
C LEU A 560 -21.18 -2.98 -3.62
N ASP A 561 -19.89 -2.70 -3.75
CA ASP A 561 -18.79 -3.33 -3.03
C ASP A 561 -18.27 -2.46 -1.86
N HIS A 562 -18.16 -1.14 -2.07
CA HIS A 562 -17.65 -0.18 -1.10
C HIS A 562 -18.76 0.60 -0.39
N THR A 563 -18.44 1.19 0.76
CA THR A 563 -19.38 2.01 1.53
C THR A 563 -18.72 3.27 2.06
N VAL A 564 -19.46 4.37 1.97
CA VAL A 564 -18.96 5.74 2.12
C VAL A 564 -20.02 6.61 2.79
N THR A 565 -19.66 7.83 3.21
CA THR A 565 -20.65 8.77 3.76
C THR A 565 -20.98 9.87 2.75
N LEU A 566 -22.26 10.01 2.43
CA LEU A 566 -22.79 11.12 1.64
C LEU A 566 -22.85 12.39 2.49
N TYR A 567 -22.02 13.37 2.14
CA TYR A 567 -21.76 14.61 2.89
C TYR A 567 -22.46 15.84 2.29
N GLY A 568 -23.17 15.69 1.18
CA GLY A 568 -23.82 16.81 0.52
C GLY A 568 -24.27 16.53 -0.91
N TYR A 569 -24.72 17.57 -1.58
CA TYR A 569 -25.06 17.57 -3.00
C TYR A 569 -24.97 19.00 -3.56
N GLY A 570 -24.96 19.12 -4.88
CA GLY A 570 -25.11 20.41 -5.55
C GLY A 570 -25.20 20.28 -7.07
N THR A 571 -24.86 21.39 -7.73
CA THR A 571 -24.72 21.53 -9.18
C THR A 571 -23.43 22.31 -9.46
N THR A 572 -22.65 21.93 -10.48
CA THR A 572 -21.45 22.67 -10.90
C THR A 572 -21.81 23.92 -11.73
N PRO A 573 -20.86 24.86 -11.94
CA PRO A 573 -21.09 26.02 -12.82
C PRO A 573 -21.42 25.66 -14.28
N ASP A 574 -20.99 24.48 -14.76
CA ASP A 574 -21.36 23.92 -16.08
C ASP A 574 -22.67 23.11 -16.05
N GLY A 575 -23.42 23.13 -14.96
CA GLY A 575 -24.77 22.55 -14.86
C GLY A 575 -24.83 21.05 -14.55
N LYS A 576 -23.73 20.44 -14.07
CA LYS A 576 -23.71 19.01 -13.72
C LYS A 576 -24.08 18.81 -12.26
N ASP A 577 -25.18 18.09 -12.05
CA ASP A 577 -25.68 17.71 -10.75
C ASP A 577 -24.78 16.63 -10.11
N TYR A 578 -24.44 16.80 -8.83
CA TYR A 578 -23.54 15.88 -8.13
C TYR A 578 -23.96 15.60 -6.69
N TRP A 579 -23.59 14.41 -6.22
CA TRP A 579 -23.46 14.00 -4.83
C TRP A 579 -22.05 14.34 -4.33
N LEU A 580 -21.93 14.85 -3.10
CA LEU A 580 -20.65 15.06 -2.43
C LEU A 580 -20.42 13.93 -1.43
N VAL A 581 -19.42 13.09 -1.68
CA VAL A 581 -19.14 11.87 -0.92
C VAL A 581 -17.79 11.96 -0.23
N ARG A 582 -17.75 11.54 1.03
CA ARG A 582 -16.55 11.38 1.85
C ARG A 582 -16.06 9.93 1.77
N ASN A 583 -14.80 9.73 1.42
CA ASN A 583 -14.17 8.41 1.42
C ASN A 583 -13.38 8.15 2.72
N SER A 584 -12.95 6.90 2.91
CA SER A 584 -12.20 6.38 4.07
C SER A 584 -10.73 6.03 3.75
N TRP A 585 -10.17 6.58 2.67
CA TRP A 585 -8.81 6.26 2.18
C TRP A 585 -7.83 7.45 2.30
N ALA A 586 -7.81 8.08 3.48
CA ALA A 586 -7.03 9.29 3.76
C ALA A 586 -7.30 10.49 2.83
N LYS A 587 -6.53 11.57 2.99
CA LYS A 587 -6.62 12.78 2.17
C LYS A 587 -5.97 12.66 0.79
N PHE A 588 -5.20 11.60 0.55
CA PHE A 588 -4.46 11.40 -0.71
C PHE A 588 -5.37 11.02 -1.90
N PHE A 589 -6.54 10.47 -1.59
CA PHE A 589 -7.63 10.20 -2.53
C PHE A 589 -8.41 11.49 -2.88
N GLY A 590 -8.73 11.71 -4.16
CA GLY A 590 -9.69 12.75 -4.59
C GLY A 590 -9.36 14.21 -4.24
N ASP A 591 -10.42 15.00 -4.01
CA ASP A 591 -10.44 16.40 -3.52
C ASP A 591 -10.30 16.38 -1.99
N ASP A 592 -9.07 16.18 -1.50
CA ASP A 592 -8.73 16.06 -0.07
C ASP A 592 -9.56 15.01 0.70
N GLY A 593 -9.65 13.78 0.18
CA GLY A 593 -10.43 12.67 0.73
C GLY A 593 -11.90 12.63 0.30
N TYR A 594 -12.34 13.60 -0.51
CA TYR A 594 -13.71 13.66 -1.06
C TYR A 594 -13.76 13.31 -2.54
N ILE A 595 -14.89 12.72 -2.96
CA ILE A 595 -15.26 12.51 -4.36
C ILE A 595 -16.62 13.17 -4.63
N ARG A 596 -16.76 13.79 -5.80
CA ARG A 596 -18.08 14.20 -6.31
C ARG A 596 -18.51 13.21 -7.37
N ILE A 597 -19.66 12.58 -7.20
CA ILE A 597 -20.21 11.58 -8.12
C ILE A 597 -21.46 12.17 -8.79
N LEU A 598 -21.68 11.89 -10.08
CA LEU A 598 -22.84 12.39 -10.81
C LEU A 598 -24.13 12.00 -10.09
N ARG A 599 -25.04 12.95 -9.85
CA ARG A 599 -26.36 12.68 -9.28
C ARG A 599 -27.36 12.41 -10.42
N GLY A 600 -28.24 11.42 -10.22
CA GLY A 600 -29.17 10.91 -11.23
C GLY A 600 -28.92 9.44 -11.55
N HIS A 601 -29.24 9.01 -12.78
CA HIS A 601 -29.24 7.59 -13.17
C HIS A 601 -27.85 6.90 -13.29
N ARG A 602 -26.75 7.58 -12.99
CA ARG A 602 -25.38 7.02 -12.95
C ARG A 602 -24.65 7.45 -11.67
N ASP A 603 -25.31 7.30 -10.53
CA ASP A 603 -24.76 7.65 -9.22
C ASP A 603 -23.92 6.54 -8.57
N CYS A 604 -23.49 5.55 -9.36
CA CYS A 604 -22.76 4.35 -8.93
C CYS A 604 -23.40 3.66 -7.72
N GLY A 605 -24.74 3.71 -7.65
CA GLY A 605 -25.52 3.08 -6.61
C GLY A 605 -25.76 3.90 -5.33
N ILE A 606 -25.31 5.16 -5.22
CA ILE A 606 -25.48 6.01 -4.02
C ILE A 606 -26.91 5.99 -3.47
N ALA A 607 -27.93 6.07 -4.33
CA ALA A 607 -29.32 6.06 -3.91
C ALA A 607 -29.90 4.67 -3.58
N THR A 608 -29.13 3.59 -3.65
CA THR A 608 -29.68 2.21 -3.62
C THR A 608 -30.07 1.72 -2.23
N ASP A 609 -29.24 1.91 -1.21
CA ASP A 609 -29.50 1.40 0.15
C ASP A 609 -29.29 2.40 1.34
N PRO A 610 -29.52 3.73 1.20
CA PRO A 610 -29.03 4.70 2.17
C PRO A 610 -29.63 4.55 3.57
N ALA A 611 -28.82 4.79 4.61
CA ALA A 611 -29.25 4.71 6.01
C ALA A 611 -28.92 5.97 6.82
N VAL A 612 -29.90 6.43 7.60
CA VAL A 612 -29.81 7.56 8.52
C VAL A 612 -29.87 7.04 9.96
N PRO A 613 -28.81 7.16 10.78
CA PRO A 613 -28.87 6.78 12.19
C PRO A 613 -29.87 7.64 12.98
N VAL A 614 -30.46 7.06 14.02
CA VAL A 614 -31.48 7.72 14.86
C VAL A 614 -30.92 8.00 16.24
N VAL A 615 -30.78 9.28 16.58
CA VAL A 615 -30.47 9.73 17.95
C VAL A 615 -31.78 9.72 18.78
N PRO A 616 -31.78 9.21 20.03
CA PRO A 616 -32.95 9.22 20.90
C PRO A 616 -33.55 10.62 21.09
N GLU A 617 -34.88 10.73 21.04
CA GLU A 617 -35.61 12.00 21.03
C GLU A 617 -35.25 12.92 22.22
N HIS A 618 -35.03 12.35 23.41
CA HIS A 618 -34.65 13.10 24.62
C HIS A 618 -33.25 13.75 24.56
N LEU A 619 -32.46 13.48 23.53
CA LEU A 619 -31.17 14.11 23.25
C LEU A 619 -31.24 15.15 22.12
N VAL A 620 -32.38 15.25 21.41
CA VAL A 620 -32.54 16.13 20.25
C VAL A 620 -32.80 17.57 20.70
N ASN A 621 -31.88 18.47 20.35
CA ASN A 621 -32.03 19.90 20.48
C ASN A 621 -32.54 20.49 19.15
N GLN A 622 -33.81 20.92 19.13
CA GLN A 622 -34.45 21.46 17.93
C GLN A 622 -33.79 22.76 17.44
N GLU A 623 -33.29 23.62 18.33
CA GLU A 623 -32.59 24.87 17.95
C GLU A 623 -31.24 24.56 17.30
N ALA A 624 -30.51 23.57 17.82
CA ALA A 624 -29.26 23.10 17.24
C ALA A 624 -29.50 22.47 15.85
N GLN A 625 -30.56 21.68 15.69
CA GLN A 625 -30.92 21.09 14.40
C GLN A 625 -31.34 22.16 13.38
N GLU A 626 -32.10 23.18 13.79
CA GLU A 626 -32.44 24.32 12.93
C GLU A 626 -31.20 25.10 12.47
N ALA A 627 -30.29 25.40 13.41
CA ALA A 627 -29.04 26.11 13.13
C ALA A 627 -28.11 25.30 12.21
N ALA A 628 -27.95 23.99 12.44
CA ALA A 628 -27.10 23.12 11.63
C ALA A 628 -27.60 23.02 10.17
N ARG A 629 -28.91 22.79 9.98
CA ARG A 629 -29.54 22.74 8.64
C ARG A 629 -29.39 24.05 7.87
N LYS A 630 -29.48 25.19 8.57
CA LYS A 630 -29.28 26.52 7.98
C LYS A 630 -27.82 26.78 7.62
N ALA A 631 -26.87 26.31 8.43
CA ALA A 631 -25.44 26.44 8.15
C ALA A 631 -25.03 25.66 6.88
N ALA A 632 -25.38 24.37 6.79
CA ALA A 632 -25.00 23.54 5.63
C ALA A 632 -25.66 24.00 4.30
N ALA A 633 -26.85 24.60 4.37
CA ALA A 633 -27.52 25.22 3.22
C ALA A 633 -26.95 26.60 2.81
N THR A 634 -26.09 27.20 3.63
CA THR A 634 -25.46 28.51 3.36
C THR A 634 -23.94 28.45 3.19
N TRP A 635 -23.32 27.29 3.40
CA TRP A 635 -21.88 27.08 3.24
C TRP A 635 -21.48 27.10 1.76
N LYS A 636 -21.09 28.28 1.27
CA LYS A 636 -20.31 28.42 0.04
C LYS A 636 -18.84 28.32 0.41
N ARG A 637 -18.13 27.27 -0.06
CA ARG A 637 -16.65 27.17 0.00
C ARG A 637 -16.09 28.53 -0.42
N GLN A 638 -15.48 29.29 0.49
CA GLN A 638 -14.83 30.54 0.12
C GLN A 638 -13.72 30.19 -0.87
N GLN A 639 -13.86 30.65 -2.11
CA GLN A 639 -12.86 30.44 -3.15
C GLN A 639 -11.67 31.38 -2.91
N GLN A 640 -10.88 31.07 -1.87
CA GLN A 640 -9.47 31.40 -1.93
C GLN A 640 -8.87 30.59 -3.09
N PRO A 641 -8.23 31.22 -4.08
CA PRO A 641 -7.41 30.48 -5.03
C PRO A 641 -6.26 29.80 -4.27
N ALA A 642 -5.86 28.61 -4.72
CA ALA A 642 -4.67 27.95 -4.21
C ALA A 642 -3.42 28.68 -4.73
N GLU A 643 -3.05 29.79 -4.09
CA GLU A 643 -1.80 30.49 -4.38
C GLU A 643 -0.59 29.72 -3.80
N VAL A 644 0.23 29.23 -4.74
CA VAL A 644 1.69 29.00 -4.60
C VAL A 644 2.17 27.95 -3.60
N ALA A 645 2.64 26.82 -4.14
CA ALA A 645 4.06 26.44 -4.10
C ALA A 645 4.39 25.44 -5.22
#